data_AF-A0A941XDE1-F1
#
_entry.id   AF-A0A941XDE1-F1
#
_cell.length_a   1.000
_cell.length_b   1.000
_cell.length_c   1.000
_cell.angle_alpha   90.00
_cell.angle_beta   90.00
_cell.angle_gamma   90.00
#
_symmetry.space_group_name_H-M   'P 1'
#
loop_
_entity.id
_entity.type
_entity.pdbx_description
1 polymer ?
#
loop_
_entity_poly.entity_id
_entity_poly.type
_entity_poly.pdbx_seq_one_letter_code
_entity_poly.pdbx_strand_id
1 'polypeptide(L)'
;MNCTKKFLALLMVLAMALGMTAVAESPVASPAASPVASPVAGEVEPLSTAFLMYADANWHYQWWHDGSEPAEGMKVTEAAITGEGSYTVGLDFTGTPEGAASGIAFAAIGLENGEKALPGWTIRVDEIRVNGQPIEAKKGYTSSDDGIITRSNIYNEWVSELPDDARSWDGVTEDANWITVDKAAFERVENVEVDFTLFRYGADMAYIMFADSSWTSQYWGTDDSAVKATNATVTGAGDYTVGLDFTATEAGAASGVAFTALGIKHGEKLFPGMSIKLNDIRINGESVAFTKGYTSSDDKVETRMNIMNEWVAEVPNDASVRSYDKDLTGVSPVIVDKAAFESVKTYEIDFTLVPKTDTAFLMFADSDWATSAWNPGEFAEGNAVTVDGPGTYTLSLDFSGVKGGEIPGVAFMAVGIANGEATFPGYFIDITEVKVNGEAIELGKDFTTTDDGIVTRSNIWNEWVTDIPAEARVADGDLEGVTAKIATAEALSGIKTIDVTFDYIYGVPPVVETEQPLTEDEVKELTSKTYGAYIAVQSDPNYIFRNDWEEPSYGRDADNDVFTKLAKTNNDGTITDYGATFEDAVISGNGTYTCSMTTGDMGFGEDTAFHFFRVSTDIPSKLVKEGYVTISDVTIKIGEGKTQSGVVVDTSGDWVKLIVEDNYNNIKADGVVLTAPAPNTTTVFTFTVSGLAE
;
A
#
# COMPACT_ATOMS: atom_id res chain seq x y z
N MET A 1 -12.52 -51.07 -22.11
CA MET A 1 -12.17 -52.51 -22.07
C MET A 1 -11.67 -52.91 -23.46
N ASN A 2 -10.38 -53.26 -23.57
CA ASN A 2 -9.75 -54.20 -24.52
C ASN A 2 -10.38 -54.38 -25.93
N CYS A 3 -9.67 -54.34 -27.05
CA CYS A 3 -8.25 -54.49 -27.35
C CYS A 3 -8.12 -54.47 -28.89
N THR A 4 -6.94 -54.08 -29.42
CA THR A 4 -6.21 -54.64 -30.60
C THR A 4 -6.96 -54.93 -31.94
N LYS A 5 -6.40 -54.86 -33.15
CA LYS A 5 -5.14 -54.40 -33.79
C LYS A 5 -5.34 -54.65 -35.31
N LYS A 6 -4.80 -53.77 -36.16
CA LYS A 6 -4.09 -54.02 -37.45
C LYS A 6 -4.74 -54.84 -38.57
N PHE A 7 -4.75 -54.26 -39.77
CA PHE A 7 -4.11 -54.70 -41.05
C PHE A 7 -4.56 -53.67 -42.13
N LEU A 8 -3.75 -53.13 -43.05
CA LEU A 8 -3.07 -53.81 -44.16
C LEU A 8 -2.27 -52.78 -45.01
N ALA A 9 -1.01 -53.13 -45.37
CA ALA A 9 -0.21 -52.86 -46.59
C ALA A 9 -0.19 -51.43 -47.24
N LEU A 10 0.94 -50.91 -47.75
CA LEU A 10 1.68 -51.46 -48.90
C LEU A 10 3.01 -50.69 -49.20
N LEU A 11 4.09 -51.46 -49.50
CA LEU A 11 5.32 -51.21 -50.31
C LEU A 11 6.28 -50.03 -49.95
N MET A 12 7.54 -50.27 -49.52
CA MET A 12 8.78 -50.59 -50.31
C MET A 12 9.27 -49.39 -51.18
N VAL A 13 10.55 -48.96 -51.22
CA VAL A 13 11.84 -49.65 -51.01
C VAL A 13 13.02 -48.63 -50.96
N LEU A 14 14.01 -48.87 -50.08
CA LEU A 14 15.50 -48.77 -50.24
C LEU A 14 16.13 -47.39 -50.60
N ALA A 15 17.23 -46.92 -50.00
CA ALA A 15 18.42 -47.62 -49.54
C ALA A 15 19.21 -46.85 -48.44
N MET A 16 19.84 -47.64 -47.56
CA MET A 16 20.80 -47.26 -46.53
C MET A 16 22.25 -47.26 -47.07
N ALA A 17 23.15 -46.54 -46.36
CA ALA A 17 24.50 -46.96 -45.92
C ALA A 17 25.47 -45.75 -45.95
N LEU A 18 25.79 -45.14 -44.81
CA LEU A 18 26.89 -45.44 -43.88
C LEU A 18 28.26 -44.86 -44.30
N GLY A 19 28.83 -44.01 -43.44
CA GLY A 19 30.23 -43.58 -43.51
C GLY A 19 30.57 -42.47 -42.51
N MET A 20 31.14 -42.87 -41.37
CA MET A 20 31.70 -41.99 -40.32
C MET A 20 32.88 -41.16 -40.83
N THR A 21 33.08 -39.93 -40.30
CA THR A 21 34.32 -39.47 -39.60
C THR A 21 34.31 -37.98 -39.23
N ALA A 22 34.64 -37.71 -37.96
CA ALA A 22 35.48 -36.64 -37.37
C ALA A 22 35.06 -35.14 -37.37
N VAL A 23 34.76 -34.67 -36.15
CA VAL A 23 35.24 -33.47 -35.40
C VAL A 23 35.42 -32.12 -36.14
N ALA A 24 34.62 -31.13 -35.73
CA ALA A 24 35.04 -29.73 -35.54
C ALA A 24 34.17 -29.07 -34.44
N GLU A 25 34.81 -28.38 -33.52
CA GLU A 25 34.23 -27.64 -32.38
C GLU A 25 33.59 -26.31 -32.80
N SER A 26 32.41 -25.97 -32.25
CA SER A 26 31.94 -24.59 -31.99
C SER A 26 30.65 -24.58 -31.17
N PRO A 27 30.37 -23.47 -30.44
CA PRO A 27 29.76 -23.50 -29.12
C PRO A 27 28.23 -23.65 -29.14
N VAL A 28 27.74 -24.25 -28.06
CA VAL A 28 26.33 -24.51 -27.77
C VAL A 28 25.63 -23.19 -27.43
N ALA A 29 24.67 -22.81 -28.26
CA ALA A 29 23.63 -21.84 -27.91
C ALA A 29 22.67 -22.49 -26.92
N SER A 30 22.33 -21.78 -25.83
CA SER A 30 21.29 -22.17 -24.87
C SER A 30 19.95 -22.43 -25.57
N PRO A 31 19.16 -23.42 -25.15
CA PRO A 31 17.86 -23.69 -25.75
C PRO A 31 16.89 -22.56 -25.42
N ALA A 32 16.42 -21.86 -26.45
CA ALA A 32 15.24 -21.01 -26.39
C ALA A 32 14.04 -21.86 -25.93
N ALA A 33 13.31 -21.35 -24.93
CA ALA A 33 12.04 -21.91 -24.51
C ALA A 33 11.11 -22.02 -25.73
N SER A 34 10.58 -23.22 -25.99
CA SER A 34 9.56 -23.41 -27.01
C SER A 34 8.25 -22.75 -26.56
N PRO A 35 7.59 -21.97 -27.42
CA PRO A 35 6.28 -21.41 -27.10
C PRO A 35 5.25 -22.55 -27.06
N VAL A 36 4.53 -22.62 -25.95
CA VAL A 36 3.32 -23.44 -25.84
C VAL A 36 2.28 -22.85 -26.79
N ALA A 37 1.69 -23.69 -27.64
CA ALA A 37 0.73 -23.27 -28.64
C ALA A 37 -0.53 -22.67 -27.98
N SER A 38 -0.75 -21.37 -28.17
CA SER A 38 -1.99 -20.69 -27.82
C SER A 38 -3.15 -21.17 -28.71
N PRO A 39 -4.37 -21.32 -28.15
CA PRO A 39 -5.58 -21.55 -28.93
C PRO A 39 -5.95 -20.31 -29.76
N VAL A 40 -6.74 -20.53 -30.81
CA VAL A 40 -7.17 -19.56 -31.83
C VAL A 40 -7.71 -18.26 -31.21
N ALA A 41 -7.07 -17.14 -31.56
CA ALA A 41 -7.39 -15.79 -31.12
C ALA A 41 -8.76 -15.31 -31.65
N GLY A 42 -9.68 -14.99 -30.74
CA GLY A 42 -10.57 -13.86 -30.96
C GLY A 42 -9.77 -12.56 -30.79
N GLU A 43 -10.15 -11.49 -31.48
CA GLU A 43 -9.56 -10.16 -31.27
C GLU A 43 -9.66 -9.79 -29.78
N VAL A 44 -8.52 -9.67 -29.11
CA VAL A 44 -8.45 -9.13 -27.75
C VAL A 44 -8.47 -7.62 -27.91
N GLU A 45 -9.47 -6.95 -27.35
CA GLU A 45 -9.53 -5.49 -27.30
C GLU A 45 -8.26 -4.96 -26.60
N PRO A 46 -7.61 -3.92 -27.15
CA PRO A 46 -6.41 -3.35 -26.53
C PRO A 46 -6.74 -2.71 -25.18
N LEU A 47 -5.83 -2.87 -24.22
CA LEU A 47 -5.90 -2.23 -22.91
C LEU A 47 -5.63 -0.72 -23.01
N SER A 48 -4.78 -0.30 -23.95
CA SER A 48 -4.39 1.10 -24.18
C SER A 48 -3.78 1.24 -25.58
N THR A 49 -3.66 2.47 -26.07
CA THR A 49 -2.90 2.81 -27.28
C THR A 49 -1.61 3.52 -26.90
N ALA A 50 -0.46 3.01 -27.32
CA ALA A 50 0.81 3.70 -27.16
C ALA A 50 1.15 4.53 -28.39
N PHE A 51 1.72 5.71 -28.17
CA PHE A 51 2.09 6.67 -29.20
C PHE A 51 3.36 7.43 -28.84
N LEU A 52 4.00 8.03 -29.84
CA LEU A 52 5.15 8.92 -29.67
C LEU A 52 4.69 10.38 -29.73
N MET A 53 4.60 11.05 -28.59
CA MET A 53 4.40 12.50 -28.56
C MET A 53 5.64 13.20 -29.11
N TYR A 54 5.46 14.24 -29.92
CA TYR A 54 6.58 14.92 -30.57
C TYR A 54 6.27 16.38 -30.88
N ALA A 55 7.28 17.23 -30.71
CA ALA A 55 7.32 18.57 -31.29
C ALA A 55 8.72 18.87 -31.81
N ASP A 56 8.81 19.32 -33.07
CA ASP A 56 10.08 19.80 -33.63
C ASP A 56 10.48 21.16 -33.02
N ALA A 57 11.74 21.59 -33.23
CA ALA A 57 12.26 22.80 -32.59
C ALA A 57 11.49 24.08 -32.98
N ASN A 58 10.83 24.06 -34.14
CA ASN A 58 10.06 25.20 -34.66
C ASN A 58 8.57 25.12 -34.34
N TRP A 59 8.11 24.07 -33.65
CA TRP A 59 6.68 23.79 -33.41
C TRP A 59 5.85 23.69 -34.71
N HIS A 60 6.51 23.39 -35.83
CA HIS A 60 5.88 23.22 -37.12
C HIS A 60 5.25 21.84 -37.25
N TYR A 61 5.98 20.80 -36.84
CA TYR A 61 5.49 19.43 -36.79
C TYR A 61 5.27 19.01 -35.36
N GLN A 62 4.02 18.65 -35.06
CA GLN A 62 3.58 18.26 -33.72
C GLN A 62 2.63 17.06 -33.80
N TRP A 63 2.73 16.18 -32.81
CA TRP A 63 1.79 15.08 -32.58
C TRP A 63 1.61 14.86 -31.09
N TRP A 64 0.35 14.94 -30.63
CA TRP A 64 -0.01 14.85 -29.21
C TRP A 64 -1.02 13.74 -28.89
N HIS A 65 -1.61 13.10 -29.92
CA HIS A 65 -2.68 12.11 -29.77
C HIS A 65 -3.89 12.66 -29.00
N ASP A 66 -4.29 13.90 -29.29
CA ASP A 66 -5.41 14.63 -28.66
C ASP A 66 -6.70 14.63 -29.51
N GLY A 67 -6.76 13.74 -30.50
CA GLY A 67 -7.82 13.69 -31.52
C GLY A 67 -7.60 14.63 -32.71
N SER A 68 -6.49 15.38 -32.75
CA SER A 68 -6.07 16.09 -33.96
C SER A 68 -5.59 15.12 -35.07
N GLU A 69 -5.67 15.58 -36.32
CA GLU A 69 -5.11 14.84 -37.45
C GLU A 69 -3.61 15.12 -37.58
N PRO A 70 -2.79 14.12 -37.98
CA PRO A 70 -1.39 14.33 -38.30
C PRO A 70 -1.20 15.42 -39.36
N ALA A 71 -0.07 16.15 -39.28
CA ALA A 71 0.31 17.11 -40.31
C ALA A 71 0.35 16.45 -41.70
N GLU A 72 0.06 17.22 -42.77
CA GLU A 72 -0.02 16.69 -44.13
C GLU A 72 1.26 15.94 -44.52
N GLY A 73 1.11 14.65 -44.86
CA GLY A 73 2.20 13.77 -45.27
C GLY A 73 3.00 13.12 -44.12
N MET A 74 2.76 13.51 -42.87
CA MET A 74 3.28 12.84 -41.69
C MET A 74 2.53 11.52 -41.46
N LYS A 75 3.25 10.44 -41.12
CA LYS A 75 2.65 9.17 -40.72
C LYS A 75 2.99 8.86 -39.28
N VAL A 76 2.02 8.29 -38.57
CA VAL A 76 2.14 7.90 -37.17
C VAL A 76 2.11 6.38 -37.09
N THR A 77 3.01 5.83 -36.28
CA THR A 77 3.01 4.42 -35.88
C THR A 77 2.65 4.35 -34.41
N GLU A 78 1.51 3.75 -34.12
CA GLU A 78 0.98 3.52 -32.78
C GLU A 78 0.98 2.03 -32.49
N ALA A 79 0.98 1.66 -31.21
CA ALA A 79 0.94 0.28 -30.77
C ALA A 79 -0.30 0.01 -29.91
N ALA A 80 -1.07 -1.01 -30.30
CA ALA A 80 -2.14 -1.55 -29.47
C ALA A 80 -1.52 -2.34 -28.30
N ILE A 81 -1.69 -1.84 -27.09
CA ILE A 81 -1.17 -2.48 -25.88
C ILE A 81 -2.12 -3.59 -25.46
N THR A 82 -1.63 -4.82 -25.38
CA THR A 82 -2.42 -6.00 -25.02
C THR A 82 -1.98 -6.64 -23.70
N GLY A 83 -0.92 -6.10 -23.08
CA GLY A 83 -0.34 -6.58 -21.83
C GLY A 83 1.13 -6.18 -21.70
N GLU A 84 1.86 -6.87 -20.81
CA GLU A 84 3.31 -6.71 -20.69
C GLU A 84 4.01 -7.15 -21.98
N GLY A 85 5.12 -6.51 -22.31
CA GLY A 85 5.91 -6.88 -23.49
C GLY A 85 6.55 -5.69 -24.19
N SER A 86 7.18 -5.98 -25.33
CA SER A 86 7.89 -5.00 -26.15
C SER A 86 7.03 -4.49 -27.30
N TYR A 87 7.11 -3.18 -27.54
CA TYR A 87 6.30 -2.44 -28.50
C TYR A 87 7.16 -1.41 -29.22
N THR A 88 6.68 -0.92 -30.36
CA THR A 88 7.34 0.11 -31.17
C THR A 88 6.35 1.21 -31.51
N VAL A 89 6.75 2.46 -31.30
CA VAL A 89 6.03 3.67 -31.75
C VAL A 89 6.94 4.54 -32.59
N GLY A 90 6.38 5.40 -33.44
CA GLY A 90 7.23 6.24 -34.29
C GLY A 90 6.49 7.24 -35.16
N LEU A 91 7.26 8.12 -35.78
CA LEU A 91 6.80 9.14 -36.72
C LEU A 91 7.67 9.14 -37.98
N ASP A 92 7.03 9.28 -39.15
CA ASP A 92 7.68 9.39 -40.46
C ASP A 92 7.26 10.71 -41.12
N PHE A 93 8.23 11.59 -41.34
CA PHE A 93 8.09 12.91 -41.94
C PHE A 93 8.47 12.94 -43.42
N THR A 94 8.89 11.82 -44.02
CA THR A 94 9.37 11.80 -45.42
C THR A 94 8.31 12.19 -46.45
N GLY A 95 7.02 12.06 -46.09
CA GLY A 95 5.89 12.47 -46.92
C GLY A 95 5.50 13.94 -46.80
N THR A 96 6.07 14.69 -45.85
CA THR A 96 5.74 16.10 -45.64
C THR A 96 6.41 17.01 -46.68
N PRO A 97 5.99 18.28 -46.85
CA PRO A 97 6.59 19.19 -47.84
C PRO A 97 8.10 19.40 -47.66
N GLU A 98 8.59 19.44 -46.43
CA GLU A 98 10.00 19.57 -46.07
C GLU A 98 10.74 18.22 -46.06
N GLY A 99 10.00 17.10 -46.07
CA GLY A 99 10.51 15.73 -46.03
C GLY A 99 11.25 15.34 -44.74
N ALA A 100 11.23 16.21 -43.72
CA ALA A 100 11.82 16.01 -42.40
C ALA A 100 11.34 17.07 -41.41
N ALA A 101 11.30 16.71 -40.12
CA ALA A 101 11.25 17.65 -39.01
C ALA A 101 12.64 18.27 -38.71
N SER A 102 12.66 19.48 -38.15
CA SER A 102 13.89 20.23 -37.88
C SER A 102 14.12 20.39 -36.38
N GLY A 103 15.13 19.73 -35.84
CA GLY A 103 15.40 19.74 -34.40
C GLY A 103 14.33 19.03 -33.57
N ILE A 104 14.48 19.12 -32.26
CA ILE A 104 13.52 18.63 -31.27
C ILE A 104 13.28 19.69 -30.19
N ALA A 105 12.02 19.90 -29.84
CA ALA A 105 11.59 20.65 -28.66
C ALA A 105 11.00 19.70 -27.59
N PHE A 106 10.32 18.64 -28.03
CA PHE A 106 9.69 17.65 -27.14
C PHE A 106 9.65 16.26 -27.78
N ALA A 107 9.90 15.21 -26.99
CA ALA A 107 9.45 13.87 -27.31
C ALA A 107 9.20 13.03 -26.05
N ALA A 108 8.17 12.19 -26.09
CA ALA A 108 7.86 11.24 -25.03
C ALA A 108 7.04 10.06 -25.57
N ILE A 109 7.18 8.90 -24.95
CA ILE A 109 6.20 7.81 -25.13
C ILE A 109 4.98 8.16 -24.27
N GLY A 110 3.78 8.04 -24.83
CA GLY A 110 2.52 8.17 -24.11
C GLY A 110 1.69 6.89 -24.24
N LEU A 111 0.95 6.54 -23.18
CA LEU A 111 -0.09 5.52 -23.16
C LEU A 111 -1.45 6.20 -22.93
N GLU A 112 -2.35 6.06 -23.90
CA GLU A 112 -3.70 6.61 -23.81
C GLU A 112 -4.45 5.98 -22.63
N ASN A 113 -4.98 6.81 -21.73
CA ASN A 113 -5.60 6.37 -20.47
C ASN A 113 -4.72 5.43 -19.62
N GLY A 114 -3.40 5.47 -19.80
CA GLY A 114 -2.46 4.53 -19.15
C GLY A 114 -2.57 4.50 -17.63
N GLU A 115 -2.79 5.63 -16.95
CA GLU A 115 -2.91 5.62 -15.48
C GLU A 115 -4.21 4.99 -15.00
N LYS A 116 -5.23 4.91 -15.86
CA LYS A 116 -6.51 4.25 -15.55
C LYS A 116 -6.48 2.77 -15.95
N ALA A 117 -6.04 2.48 -17.17
CA ALA A 117 -6.06 1.13 -17.73
C ALA A 117 -4.88 0.27 -17.25
N LEU A 118 -3.74 0.89 -16.94
CA LEU A 118 -2.47 0.24 -16.59
C LEU A 118 -1.83 0.93 -15.37
N PRO A 119 -2.56 1.09 -14.24
CA PRO A 119 -2.09 1.85 -13.09
C PRO A 119 -0.79 1.30 -12.53
N GLY A 120 0.20 2.18 -12.33
CA GLY A 120 1.51 1.82 -11.77
C GLY A 120 2.48 1.14 -12.75
N TRP A 121 2.07 0.83 -13.99
CA TRP A 121 2.94 0.21 -14.97
C TRP A 121 4.10 1.14 -15.34
N THR A 122 5.22 0.55 -15.75
CA THR A 122 6.46 1.25 -16.07
C THR A 122 6.90 1.00 -17.51
N ILE A 123 7.50 2.03 -18.10
CA ILE A 123 8.06 2.03 -19.44
C ILE A 123 9.59 1.98 -19.33
N ARG A 124 10.21 1.05 -20.05
CA ARG A 124 11.64 1.07 -20.35
C ARG A 124 11.85 1.33 -21.83
N VAL A 125 12.56 2.40 -22.16
CA VAL A 125 13.04 2.63 -23.52
C VAL A 125 14.19 1.66 -23.80
N ASP A 126 14.06 0.83 -24.83
CA ASP A 126 15.05 -0.17 -25.20
C ASP A 126 16.00 0.36 -26.29
N GLU A 127 15.46 0.98 -27.34
CA GLU A 127 16.24 1.58 -28.41
C GLU A 127 15.48 2.76 -29.05
N ILE A 128 16.20 3.84 -29.35
CA ILE A 128 15.68 4.95 -30.16
C ILE A 128 16.44 4.96 -31.48
N ARG A 129 15.71 4.99 -32.60
CA ARG A 129 16.28 5.12 -33.94
C ARG A 129 15.84 6.44 -34.56
N VAL A 130 16.81 7.24 -35.01
CA VAL A 130 16.55 8.46 -35.80
C VAL A 130 17.12 8.24 -37.20
N ASN A 131 16.31 8.42 -38.23
CA ASN A 131 16.66 8.14 -39.63
C ASN A 131 17.17 6.70 -39.83
N GLY A 132 16.59 5.75 -39.10
CA GLY A 132 16.99 4.34 -39.08
C GLY A 132 18.35 4.06 -38.43
N GLN A 133 18.97 5.02 -37.73
CA GLN A 133 20.21 4.81 -36.97
C GLN A 133 19.94 4.83 -35.47
N PRO A 134 20.42 3.82 -34.71
CA PRO A 134 20.29 3.82 -33.25
C PRO A 134 21.09 4.96 -32.62
N ILE A 135 20.52 5.60 -31.62
CA ILE A 135 21.16 6.68 -30.84
C ILE A 135 21.34 6.25 -29.39
N GLU A 136 22.31 6.86 -28.71
CA GLU A 136 22.50 6.64 -27.28
C GLU A 136 21.37 7.29 -26.47
N ALA A 137 20.79 6.51 -25.57
CA ALA A 137 19.75 6.96 -24.65
C ALA A 137 20.17 6.66 -23.20
N LYS A 138 20.01 7.64 -22.32
CA LYS A 138 20.14 7.50 -20.87
C LYS A 138 18.86 6.94 -20.27
N LYS A 139 18.93 6.53 -19.00
CA LYS A 139 17.78 6.06 -18.23
C LYS A 139 16.70 7.15 -18.14
N GLY A 140 15.47 6.79 -18.51
CA GLY A 140 14.27 7.61 -18.32
C GLY A 140 13.48 7.22 -17.07
N TYR A 141 12.30 7.82 -16.92
CA TYR A 141 11.33 7.52 -15.89
C TYR A 141 9.91 7.50 -16.47
N THR A 142 9.00 6.81 -15.80
CA THR A 142 7.58 6.82 -16.08
C THR A 142 6.86 7.73 -15.08
N SER A 143 5.90 8.53 -15.53
CA SER A 143 5.08 9.41 -14.71
C SER A 143 3.79 9.80 -15.43
N SER A 144 2.92 10.57 -14.78
CA SER A 144 1.76 11.22 -15.38
C SER A 144 1.56 12.62 -14.80
N ASP A 145 1.37 13.62 -15.66
CA ASP A 145 1.08 15.00 -15.25
C ASP A 145 -0.41 15.32 -15.18
N ASP A 146 -1.26 14.55 -15.87
CA ASP A 146 -2.71 14.74 -15.91
C ASP A 146 -3.48 13.66 -15.16
N GLY A 147 -2.80 12.62 -14.66
CA GLY A 147 -3.41 11.45 -14.01
C GLY A 147 -4.20 10.56 -14.99
N ILE A 148 -4.02 10.74 -16.30
CA ILE A 148 -4.71 10.01 -17.36
C ILE A 148 -3.68 9.31 -18.25
N ILE A 149 -2.74 10.06 -18.83
CA ILE A 149 -1.72 9.54 -19.74
C ILE A 149 -0.51 9.11 -18.92
N THR A 150 -0.14 7.84 -19.03
CA THR A 150 1.18 7.38 -18.57
C THR A 150 2.23 7.78 -19.59
N ARG A 151 3.33 8.39 -19.14
CA ARG A 151 4.34 8.98 -20.01
C ARG A 151 5.75 8.59 -19.61
N SER A 152 6.63 8.43 -20.60
CA SER A 152 8.09 8.39 -20.41
C SER A 152 8.77 9.42 -21.30
N ASN A 153 9.36 10.45 -20.68
CA ASN A 153 10.05 11.52 -21.41
C ASN A 153 11.31 11.00 -22.11
N ILE A 154 11.46 11.35 -23.38
CA ILE A 154 12.70 11.18 -24.14
C ILE A 154 13.48 12.49 -24.13
N TYR A 155 12.79 13.60 -24.38
CA TYR A 155 13.37 14.94 -24.41
C TYR A 155 12.33 15.98 -23.97
N ASN A 156 12.61 16.71 -22.89
CA ASN A 156 11.76 17.80 -22.41
C ASN A 156 12.61 18.89 -21.71
N GLU A 157 12.80 20.06 -22.35
CA GLU A 157 13.61 21.16 -21.78
C GLU A 157 12.91 21.97 -20.68
N TRP A 158 11.62 21.73 -20.41
CA TRP A 158 10.84 22.50 -19.42
C TRP A 158 10.80 21.85 -18.05
N VAL A 159 11.24 20.60 -17.93
CA VAL A 159 11.36 19.89 -16.65
C VAL A 159 12.74 20.18 -16.06
N SER A 160 12.80 20.40 -14.74
CA SER A 160 14.04 20.67 -14.01
C SER A 160 14.33 19.70 -12.88
N GLU A 161 13.36 18.86 -12.52
CA GLU A 161 13.46 17.81 -11.51
C GLU A 161 12.46 16.69 -11.86
N LEU A 162 12.67 15.49 -11.30
CA LEU A 162 11.71 14.41 -11.45
C LEU A 162 10.41 14.77 -10.73
N PRO A 163 9.23 14.50 -11.32
CA PRO A 163 7.96 14.70 -10.62
C PRO A 163 7.82 13.71 -9.45
N ASP A 164 6.95 14.05 -8.48
CA ASP A 164 6.76 13.27 -7.26
C ASP A 164 6.28 11.83 -7.51
N ASP A 165 5.56 11.62 -8.61
CA ASP A 165 5.04 10.31 -9.04
C ASP A 165 6.00 9.53 -9.95
N ALA A 166 7.23 10.03 -10.15
CA ALA A 166 8.22 9.39 -11.00
C ALA A 166 8.56 7.98 -10.50
N ARG A 167 8.46 7.01 -11.40
CA ARG A 167 8.77 5.60 -11.16
C ARG A 167 9.65 5.04 -12.28
N SER A 168 10.43 4.01 -11.97
CA SER A 168 11.31 3.37 -12.95
C SER A 168 11.08 1.86 -12.98
N TRP A 169 11.33 1.27 -14.13
CA TRP A 169 11.16 -0.16 -14.38
C TRP A 169 12.03 -1.03 -13.48
N ASP A 170 13.13 -0.52 -12.93
CA ASP A 170 14.02 -1.24 -12.00
C ASP A 170 13.81 -0.85 -10.53
N GLY A 171 12.78 -0.05 -10.23
CA GLY A 171 12.44 0.36 -8.86
C GLY A 171 13.39 1.41 -8.28
N VAL A 172 14.28 1.98 -9.10
CA VAL A 172 15.27 2.99 -8.70
C VAL A 172 15.14 4.19 -9.64
N THR A 173 14.89 5.39 -9.10
CA THR A 173 14.84 6.62 -9.91
C THR A 173 16.16 7.37 -9.95
N GLU A 174 17.18 6.89 -9.23
CA GLU A 174 18.55 7.39 -9.35
C GLU A 174 19.02 7.28 -10.81
N ASP A 175 19.71 8.32 -11.27
CA ASP A 175 20.18 8.52 -12.65
C ASP A 175 19.10 8.62 -13.74
N ALA A 176 17.81 8.54 -13.39
CA ALA A 176 16.74 8.81 -14.35
C ALA A 176 16.70 10.29 -14.76
N ASN A 177 16.34 10.56 -16.01
CA ASN A 177 16.38 11.91 -16.57
C ASN A 177 15.17 12.23 -17.47
N TRP A 178 14.79 13.50 -17.54
CA TRP A 178 13.77 14.03 -18.47
C TRP A 178 14.34 14.39 -19.85
N ILE A 179 15.68 14.45 -19.96
CA ILE A 179 16.41 14.48 -21.23
C ILE A 179 17.31 13.25 -21.29
N THR A 180 16.89 12.27 -22.06
CA THR A 180 17.58 10.98 -22.20
C THR A 180 18.51 10.93 -23.40
N VAL A 181 18.36 11.84 -24.37
CA VAL A 181 19.07 11.84 -25.65
C VAL A 181 19.86 13.13 -25.88
N ASP A 182 20.85 13.08 -26.77
CA ASP A 182 21.51 14.29 -27.27
C ASP A 182 20.61 14.99 -28.30
N LYS A 183 20.32 16.27 -28.08
CA LYS A 183 19.55 17.13 -28.99
C LYS A 183 20.13 17.14 -30.40
N ALA A 184 21.45 17.02 -30.56
CA ALA A 184 22.13 17.02 -31.85
C ALA A 184 21.72 15.83 -32.75
N ALA A 185 21.28 14.72 -32.16
CA ALA A 185 20.79 13.57 -32.93
C ALA A 185 19.50 13.89 -33.72
N PHE A 186 18.79 14.96 -33.36
CA PHE A 186 17.51 15.37 -33.95
C PHE A 186 17.62 16.58 -34.88
N GLU A 187 18.83 17.01 -35.30
CA GLU A 187 19.00 18.19 -36.17
C GLU A 187 18.14 18.14 -37.44
N ARG A 188 17.99 16.95 -38.04
CA ARG A 188 17.08 16.66 -39.15
C ARG A 188 16.50 15.25 -39.00
N VAL A 189 15.17 15.16 -38.90
CA VAL A 189 14.45 13.91 -38.60
C VAL A 189 13.51 13.56 -39.75
N GLU A 190 13.89 12.59 -40.57
CA GLU A 190 13.06 11.96 -41.60
C GLU A 190 12.14 10.91 -40.98
N ASN A 191 12.66 10.11 -40.05
CA ASN A 191 11.87 9.20 -39.22
C ASN A 191 12.46 9.09 -37.81
N VAL A 192 11.60 8.79 -36.85
CA VAL A 192 11.97 8.41 -35.49
C VAL A 192 11.15 7.20 -35.07
N GLU A 193 11.81 6.18 -34.54
CA GLU A 193 11.18 5.00 -33.96
C GLU A 193 11.72 4.78 -32.55
N VAL A 194 10.86 4.30 -31.67
CA VAL A 194 11.21 4.00 -30.28
C VAL A 194 10.68 2.60 -29.95
N ASP A 195 11.61 1.70 -29.66
CA ASP A 195 11.30 0.41 -29.06
C ASP A 195 11.29 0.56 -27.55
N PHE A 196 10.26 0.04 -26.91
CA PHE A 196 10.12 0.08 -25.46
C PHE A 196 9.46 -1.18 -24.94
N THR A 197 9.70 -1.48 -23.66
CA THR A 197 9.07 -2.58 -22.95
C THR A 197 8.21 -2.05 -21.81
N LEU A 198 7.00 -2.58 -21.70
CA LEU A 198 6.06 -2.34 -20.60
C LEU A 198 6.15 -3.43 -19.55
N PHE A 199 6.20 -3.01 -18.29
CA PHE A 199 6.17 -3.87 -17.11
C PHE A 199 5.03 -3.49 -16.17
N ARG A 200 4.28 -4.48 -15.68
CA ARG A 200 3.27 -4.34 -14.62
C ARG A 200 3.92 -3.99 -13.29
N TYR A 201 5.02 -4.65 -12.97
CA TYR A 201 5.77 -4.46 -11.72
C TYR A 201 7.11 -3.76 -11.96
N GLY A 202 7.85 -4.22 -12.97
CA GLY A 202 9.21 -3.82 -13.28
C GLY A 202 10.05 -5.03 -13.65
N ALA A 203 11.37 -4.88 -13.64
CA ALA A 203 12.32 -5.97 -13.81
C ALA A 203 13.46 -5.83 -12.80
N ASP A 204 13.86 -6.95 -12.21
CA ASP A 204 14.91 -6.99 -11.19
C ASP A 204 15.80 -8.21 -11.35
N MET A 205 16.90 -8.23 -10.61
CA MET A 205 17.85 -9.34 -10.60
C MET A 205 17.60 -10.27 -9.41
N ALA A 206 17.29 -11.53 -9.71
CA ALA A 206 17.42 -12.62 -8.76
C ALA A 206 18.80 -13.26 -8.85
N TYR A 207 19.39 -13.58 -7.70
CA TYR A 207 20.75 -14.10 -7.60
C TYR A 207 20.97 -14.92 -6.33
N ILE A 208 22.05 -15.70 -6.33
CA ILE A 208 22.48 -16.44 -5.14
C ILE A 208 23.45 -15.56 -4.35
N MET A 209 23.26 -15.43 -3.04
CA MET A 209 24.33 -14.99 -2.14
C MET A 209 25.07 -16.21 -1.61
N PHE A 210 26.39 -16.16 -1.57
CA PHE A 210 27.19 -17.29 -1.14
C PHE A 210 28.51 -16.86 -0.49
N ALA A 211 28.87 -17.53 0.60
CA ALA A 211 30.21 -17.53 1.16
C ALA A 211 30.61 -18.95 1.56
N ASP A 212 31.78 -19.41 1.10
CA ASP A 212 32.37 -20.67 1.55
C ASP A 212 32.82 -20.60 3.02
N SER A 213 33.17 -21.74 3.63
CA SER A 213 33.52 -21.78 5.06
C SER A 213 34.77 -20.96 5.41
N SER A 214 35.66 -20.72 4.44
CA SER A 214 36.88 -19.91 4.60
C SER A 214 36.70 -18.44 4.21
N TRP A 215 35.52 -18.04 3.72
CA TRP A 215 35.26 -16.72 3.16
C TRP A 215 36.18 -16.33 2.00
N THR A 216 36.76 -17.32 1.32
CA THR A 216 37.65 -17.13 0.17
C THR A 216 36.88 -17.04 -1.13
N SER A 217 35.84 -17.87 -1.28
CA SER A 217 34.94 -17.86 -2.42
C SER A 217 33.62 -17.23 -1.98
N GLN A 218 33.33 -16.06 -2.52
CA GLN A 218 32.13 -15.30 -2.17
C GLN A 218 31.49 -14.69 -3.41
N TYR A 219 30.17 -14.55 -3.37
CA TYR A 219 29.42 -13.79 -4.36
C TYR A 219 28.20 -13.14 -3.67
N TRP A 220 28.04 -11.84 -3.91
CA TRP A 220 27.02 -11.00 -3.28
C TRP A 220 26.24 -10.17 -4.33
N GLY A 221 26.08 -10.71 -5.54
CA GLY A 221 25.32 -10.05 -6.61
C GLY A 221 26.12 -9.03 -7.43
N THR A 222 27.46 -9.00 -7.32
CA THR A 222 28.34 -8.14 -8.11
C THR A 222 29.45 -8.93 -8.79
N ASP A 223 29.84 -8.50 -9.98
CA ASP A 223 30.75 -9.24 -10.88
C ASP A 223 32.24 -9.14 -10.51
N ASP A 224 32.58 -8.54 -9.35
CA ASP A 224 33.96 -8.37 -8.89
C ASP A 224 34.58 -9.66 -8.30
N SER A 225 33.96 -10.83 -8.52
CA SER A 225 34.40 -12.12 -8.01
C SER A 225 34.92 -13.05 -9.13
N ALA A 226 35.79 -14.00 -8.78
CA ALA A 226 36.19 -15.08 -9.69
C ALA A 226 35.10 -16.15 -9.89
N VAL A 227 33.98 -16.05 -9.17
CA VAL A 227 32.82 -16.96 -9.28
C VAL A 227 31.96 -16.49 -10.45
N LYS A 228 31.64 -17.40 -11.36
CA LYS A 228 30.75 -17.08 -12.47
C LYS A 228 29.30 -17.26 -12.03
N ALA A 229 28.52 -16.19 -12.03
CA ALA A 229 27.11 -16.22 -11.68
C ALA A 229 26.21 -16.35 -12.92
N THR A 230 25.08 -17.02 -12.74
CA THR A 230 23.93 -17.03 -13.64
C THR A 230 22.76 -16.41 -12.86
N ASN A 231 22.50 -15.13 -13.11
CA ASN A 231 21.39 -14.42 -12.49
C ASN A 231 20.15 -14.48 -13.38
N ALA A 232 18.97 -14.32 -12.79
CA ALA A 232 17.71 -14.27 -13.52
C ALA A 232 17.14 -12.86 -13.50
N THR A 233 16.54 -12.42 -14.61
CA THR A 233 15.70 -11.23 -14.65
C THR A 233 14.28 -11.63 -14.24
N VAL A 234 13.84 -11.16 -13.08
CA VAL A 234 12.50 -11.36 -12.56
C VAL A 234 11.64 -10.18 -13.00
N THR A 235 10.46 -10.45 -13.56
CA THR A 235 9.50 -9.42 -13.99
C THR A 235 8.15 -9.54 -13.28
N GLY A 236 7.97 -10.58 -12.45
CA GLY A 236 6.73 -10.84 -11.73
C GLY A 236 6.69 -12.28 -11.23
N ALA A 237 5.47 -12.79 -11.03
CA ALA A 237 5.28 -14.18 -10.66
C ALA A 237 5.72 -15.13 -11.78
N GLY A 238 6.36 -16.25 -11.41
CA GLY A 238 6.85 -17.21 -12.40
C GLY A 238 7.98 -18.09 -11.88
N ASP A 239 8.45 -18.98 -12.74
CA ASP A 239 9.57 -19.88 -12.46
C ASP A 239 10.89 -19.29 -12.97
N TYR A 240 11.92 -19.36 -12.15
CA TYR A 240 13.24 -18.78 -12.40
C TYR A 240 14.34 -19.75 -11.94
N THR A 241 15.51 -19.63 -12.57
CA THR A 241 16.71 -20.39 -12.22
C THR A 241 17.88 -19.45 -12.03
N VAL A 242 18.62 -19.61 -10.95
CA VAL A 242 19.88 -18.92 -10.68
C VAL A 242 20.98 -19.92 -10.36
N GLY A 243 22.24 -19.53 -10.55
CA GLY A 243 23.35 -20.42 -10.26
C GLY A 243 24.71 -19.76 -10.09
N LEU A 244 25.64 -20.50 -9.51
CA LEU A 244 27.05 -20.16 -9.33
C LEU A 244 27.93 -21.29 -9.86
N ASP A 245 29.02 -20.92 -10.53
CA ASP A 245 30.06 -21.83 -11.02
C ASP A 245 31.43 -21.37 -10.49
N PHE A 246 32.03 -22.23 -9.66
CA PHE A 246 33.30 -22.02 -8.98
C PHE A 246 34.49 -22.64 -9.74
N THR A 247 34.26 -23.32 -10.88
CA THR A 247 35.30 -24.07 -11.58
C THR A 247 36.44 -23.21 -12.12
N ALA A 248 36.18 -21.92 -12.35
CA ALA A 248 37.16 -20.94 -12.79
C ALA A 248 37.95 -20.29 -11.64
N THR A 249 37.56 -20.52 -10.38
CA THR A 249 38.31 -20.03 -9.21
C THR A 249 39.64 -20.77 -9.05
N GLU A 250 40.60 -20.19 -8.32
CA GLU A 250 41.90 -20.84 -8.07
C GLU A 250 41.76 -22.22 -7.41
N ALA A 251 40.78 -22.38 -6.51
CA ALA A 251 40.49 -23.64 -5.86
C ALA A 251 39.69 -24.62 -6.74
N GLY A 252 39.02 -24.13 -7.80
CA GLY A 252 38.16 -24.91 -8.69
C GLY A 252 36.86 -25.43 -8.06
N ALA A 253 36.62 -25.14 -6.78
CA ALA A 253 35.43 -25.43 -6.00
C ALA A 253 35.42 -24.58 -4.72
N ALA A 254 34.24 -24.21 -4.22
CA ALA A 254 34.06 -23.69 -2.87
C ALA A 254 34.13 -24.83 -1.84
N SER A 255 34.81 -24.58 -0.72
CA SER A 255 35.02 -25.56 0.35
C SER A 255 34.07 -25.29 1.52
N GLY A 256 33.04 -26.13 1.66
CA GLY A 256 32.00 -25.92 2.67
C GLY A 256 31.12 -24.71 2.36
N VAL A 257 30.29 -24.35 3.33
CA VAL A 257 29.44 -23.16 3.30
C VAL A 257 29.49 -22.46 4.66
N ALA A 258 29.61 -21.14 4.66
CA ALA A 258 29.36 -20.28 5.81
C ALA A 258 27.95 -19.65 5.72
N PHE A 259 27.55 -19.25 4.50
CA PHE A 259 26.27 -18.63 4.24
C PHE A 259 25.81 -18.90 2.81
N THR A 260 24.51 -19.14 2.64
CA THR A 260 23.88 -18.97 1.34
C THR A 260 22.39 -18.62 1.42
N ALA A 261 21.96 -17.77 0.50
CA ALA A 261 20.57 -17.35 0.34
C ALA A 261 20.25 -17.11 -1.14
N LEU A 262 18.96 -17.11 -1.47
CA LEU A 262 18.42 -16.57 -2.70
C LEU A 262 17.94 -15.14 -2.44
N GLY A 263 18.32 -14.18 -3.30
CA GLY A 263 17.91 -12.78 -3.19
C GLY A 263 17.27 -12.24 -4.47
N ILE A 264 16.41 -11.24 -4.33
CA ILE A 264 15.86 -10.38 -5.39
C ILE A 264 16.11 -8.94 -4.97
N LYS A 265 17.04 -8.26 -5.66
CA LYS A 265 17.77 -7.08 -5.17
C LYS A 265 16.90 -5.92 -4.66
N HIS A 266 15.81 -5.62 -5.34
CA HIS A 266 14.80 -4.62 -5.01
C HIS A 266 13.40 -5.25 -4.92
N GLY A 267 13.33 -6.54 -4.58
CA GLY A 267 12.09 -7.32 -4.62
C GLY A 267 10.99 -6.78 -3.71
N GLU A 268 11.30 -6.14 -2.58
CA GLU A 268 10.27 -5.55 -1.73
C GLU A 268 9.65 -4.28 -2.33
N LYS A 269 10.38 -3.59 -3.23
CA LYS A 269 9.86 -2.43 -3.96
C LYS A 269 9.04 -2.83 -5.18
N LEU A 270 9.57 -3.75 -5.98
CA LEU A 270 8.99 -4.14 -7.27
C LEU A 270 7.92 -5.24 -7.13
N PHE A 271 8.12 -6.17 -6.20
CA PHE A 271 7.26 -7.35 -6.00
C PHE A 271 6.76 -7.44 -4.55
N PRO A 272 6.18 -6.37 -3.99
CA PRO A 272 5.87 -6.27 -2.57
C PRO A 272 5.03 -7.44 -2.08
N GLY A 273 5.53 -8.15 -1.07
CA GLY A 273 4.84 -9.28 -0.43
C GLY A 273 4.77 -10.58 -1.23
N MET A 274 5.35 -10.65 -2.45
CA MET A 274 5.50 -11.92 -3.16
C MET A 274 6.42 -12.88 -2.39
N SER A 275 6.16 -14.18 -2.48
CA SER A 275 6.87 -15.21 -1.72
C SER A 275 7.70 -16.11 -2.62
N ILE A 276 8.91 -16.43 -2.21
CA ILE A 276 9.76 -17.41 -2.88
C ILE A 276 9.28 -18.82 -2.48
N LYS A 277 9.15 -19.70 -3.46
CA LYS A 277 8.99 -21.14 -3.29
C LYS A 277 10.14 -21.86 -4.00
N LEU A 278 10.92 -22.64 -3.28
CA LEU A 278 11.97 -23.45 -3.89
C LEU A 278 11.38 -24.69 -4.56
N ASN A 279 11.81 -24.94 -5.79
CA ASN A 279 11.41 -26.11 -6.57
C ASN A 279 12.50 -27.19 -6.57
N ASP A 280 13.75 -26.78 -6.75
CA ASP A 280 14.92 -27.67 -6.69
C ASP A 280 16.16 -26.90 -6.26
N ILE A 281 17.07 -27.59 -5.59
CA ILE A 281 18.41 -27.09 -5.28
C ILE A 281 19.39 -28.13 -5.79
N ARG A 282 20.28 -27.74 -6.70
CA ARG A 282 21.30 -28.65 -7.26
C ARG A 282 22.68 -28.23 -6.84
N ILE A 283 23.46 -29.18 -6.32
CA ILE A 283 24.89 -29.01 -6.04
C ILE A 283 25.64 -30.01 -6.92
N ASN A 284 26.59 -29.52 -7.71
CA ASN A 284 27.35 -30.33 -8.67
C ASN A 284 26.45 -31.09 -9.68
N GLY A 285 25.26 -30.54 -9.97
CA GLY A 285 24.27 -31.16 -10.85
C GLY A 285 23.37 -32.21 -10.19
N GLU A 286 23.53 -32.47 -8.88
CA GLU A 286 22.68 -33.40 -8.12
C GLU A 286 21.71 -32.63 -7.22
N SER A 287 20.42 -32.99 -7.27
CA SER A 287 19.39 -32.41 -6.40
C SER A 287 19.64 -32.78 -4.94
N VAL A 288 19.53 -31.81 -4.04
CA VAL A 288 19.69 -31.98 -2.59
C VAL A 288 18.34 -31.83 -1.87
N ALA A 289 18.15 -32.62 -0.81
CA ALA A 289 16.95 -32.50 0.01
C ALA A 289 16.98 -31.22 0.84
N PHE A 290 15.85 -30.54 0.97
CA PHE A 290 15.68 -29.38 1.82
C PHE A 290 14.36 -29.41 2.60
N THR A 291 14.32 -28.75 3.74
CA THR A 291 13.09 -28.47 4.51
C THR A 291 12.47 -27.13 4.07
N LYS A 292 11.31 -26.78 4.63
CA LYS A 292 10.61 -25.56 4.27
C LYS A 292 11.41 -24.31 4.70
N GLY A 293 11.57 -23.36 3.78
CA GLY A 293 12.14 -22.02 4.04
C GLY A 293 11.07 -20.94 4.21
N TYR A 294 11.51 -19.72 4.48
CA TYR A 294 10.66 -18.52 4.52
C TYR A 294 11.27 -17.41 3.66
N THR A 295 10.41 -16.54 3.15
CA THR A 295 10.78 -15.29 2.47
C THR A 295 10.78 -14.17 3.49
N SER A 296 11.77 -13.28 3.46
CA SER A 296 11.86 -12.11 4.34
C SER A 296 12.68 -11.01 3.67
N SER A 297 12.81 -9.87 4.35
CA SER A 297 13.72 -8.80 3.98
C SER A 297 14.34 -8.19 5.23
N ASP A 298 15.66 -8.03 5.24
CA ASP A 298 16.36 -7.41 6.38
C ASP A 298 16.42 -5.89 6.25
N ASP A 299 16.45 -5.36 5.03
CA ASP A 299 16.63 -3.94 4.70
C ASP A 299 15.37 -3.29 4.12
N LYS A 300 14.30 -4.07 3.94
CA LYS A 300 13.03 -3.69 3.29
C LYS A 300 13.20 -3.29 1.82
N VAL A 301 14.30 -3.70 1.18
CA VAL A 301 14.58 -3.47 -0.23
C VAL A 301 14.74 -4.82 -0.93
N GLU A 302 15.62 -5.67 -0.43
CA GLU A 302 15.90 -6.97 -1.00
C GLU A 302 14.96 -8.04 -0.44
N THR A 303 14.28 -8.77 -1.32
CA THR A 303 13.55 -9.99 -0.94
C THR A 303 14.54 -11.14 -0.85
N ARG A 304 14.53 -11.89 0.25
CA ARG A 304 15.51 -12.94 0.52
C ARG A 304 14.86 -14.22 1.05
N MET A 305 15.45 -15.36 0.70
CA MET A 305 15.22 -16.65 1.35
C MET A 305 16.56 -17.27 1.75
N ASN A 306 16.75 -17.47 3.07
CA ASN A 306 17.93 -18.16 3.57
C ASN A 306 17.87 -19.65 3.22
N ILE A 307 18.99 -20.18 2.72
CA ILE A 307 19.17 -21.63 2.50
C ILE A 307 20.04 -22.24 3.62
N MET A 308 21.09 -21.52 3.99
CA MET A 308 21.99 -21.85 5.08
C MET A 308 22.45 -20.56 5.76
N ASN A 309 21.89 -20.27 6.94
CA ASN A 309 22.32 -19.16 7.77
C ASN A 309 22.29 -19.55 9.26
N GLU A 310 23.43 -20.03 9.77
CA GLU A 310 23.56 -20.46 11.17
C GLU A 310 23.67 -19.28 12.17
N TRP A 311 23.74 -18.03 11.68
CA TRP A 311 23.75 -16.84 12.55
C TRP A 311 22.35 -16.43 13.00
N VAL A 312 21.33 -16.89 12.31
CA VAL A 312 19.92 -16.66 12.66
C VAL A 312 19.45 -17.85 13.50
N ALA A 313 19.29 -17.63 14.80
CA ALA A 313 18.90 -18.67 15.74
C ALA A 313 17.40 -19.01 15.66
N GLU A 314 16.57 -18.02 15.35
CA GLU A 314 15.11 -18.14 15.28
C GLU A 314 14.58 -17.35 14.08
N VAL A 315 13.47 -17.82 13.51
CA VAL A 315 12.79 -17.14 12.40
C VAL A 315 12.35 -15.75 12.88
N PRO A 316 12.69 -14.66 12.16
CA PRO A 316 12.25 -13.32 12.54
C PRO A 316 10.72 -13.22 12.62
N ASN A 317 10.22 -12.28 13.42
CA ASN A 317 8.79 -12.04 13.60
C ASN A 317 8.32 -10.68 13.06
N ASP A 318 9.14 -10.05 12.22
CA ASP A 318 8.76 -8.80 11.54
C ASP A 318 7.80 -9.07 10.37
N ALA A 319 7.16 -7.99 9.90
CA ALA A 319 6.10 -8.05 8.89
C ALA A 319 6.56 -8.53 7.50
N SER A 320 7.87 -8.61 7.22
CA SER A 320 8.37 -9.12 5.94
C SER A 320 8.31 -10.65 5.85
N VAL A 321 8.29 -11.34 7.00
CA VAL A 321 8.38 -12.81 7.06
C VAL A 321 7.10 -13.46 6.56
N ARG A 322 7.24 -14.27 5.51
CA ARG A 322 6.11 -14.92 4.82
C ARG A 322 6.51 -16.24 4.17
N SER A 323 5.52 -17.06 3.85
CA SER A 323 5.70 -18.30 3.08
C SER A 323 4.68 -18.37 1.95
N TYR A 324 5.05 -19.09 0.89
CA TYR A 324 4.26 -19.21 -0.34
C TYR A 324 2.86 -19.82 -0.13
N ASP A 325 2.67 -20.58 0.95
CA ASP A 325 1.40 -21.21 1.32
C ASP A 325 0.74 -20.55 2.54
N LYS A 326 1.25 -19.38 2.96
CA LYS A 326 0.77 -18.60 4.11
C LYS A 326 0.89 -19.32 5.46
N ASP A 327 1.60 -20.44 5.54
CA ASP A 327 1.87 -21.19 6.77
C ASP A 327 3.36 -21.11 7.14
N LEU A 328 3.67 -20.56 8.32
CA LEU A 328 5.05 -20.47 8.83
C LEU A 328 5.47 -21.72 9.63
N THR A 329 4.62 -22.74 9.73
CA THR A 329 4.95 -23.97 10.45
C THR A 329 6.13 -24.69 9.79
N GLY A 330 7.16 -24.96 10.59
CA GLY A 330 8.33 -25.74 10.16
C GLY A 330 9.31 -25.00 9.24
N VAL A 331 9.17 -23.68 9.09
CA VAL A 331 10.16 -22.86 8.36
C VAL A 331 11.44 -22.69 9.18
N SER A 332 12.59 -22.57 8.50
CA SER A 332 13.91 -22.46 9.14
C SER A 332 14.86 -21.59 8.31
N PRO A 333 15.83 -20.88 8.92
CA PRO A 333 16.91 -20.20 8.21
C PRO A 333 18.00 -21.17 7.69
N VAL A 334 17.96 -22.42 8.13
CA VAL A 334 18.82 -23.52 7.66
C VAL A 334 17.92 -24.64 7.16
N ILE A 335 17.89 -24.84 5.84
CA ILE A 335 16.97 -25.80 5.21
C ILE A 335 17.66 -26.93 4.47
N VAL A 336 18.95 -26.81 4.13
CA VAL A 336 19.76 -27.88 3.53
C VAL A 336 20.79 -28.36 4.57
N ASP A 337 21.13 -29.66 4.57
CA ASP A 337 22.22 -30.18 5.40
C ASP A 337 23.57 -29.58 4.95
N LYS A 338 24.35 -29.05 5.90
CA LYS A 338 25.66 -28.44 5.65
C LYS A 338 26.63 -29.39 4.95
N ALA A 339 26.50 -30.70 5.16
CA ALA A 339 27.31 -31.72 4.49
C ALA A 339 27.13 -31.72 2.96
N ALA A 340 25.99 -31.24 2.44
CA ALA A 340 25.76 -31.13 1.01
C ALA A 340 26.73 -30.14 0.32
N PHE A 341 27.30 -29.21 1.09
CA PHE A 341 28.20 -28.16 0.59
C PHE A 341 29.69 -28.47 0.80
N GLU A 342 30.09 -29.70 1.16
CA GLU A 342 31.51 -30.05 1.44
C GLU A 342 32.48 -29.60 0.32
N SER A 343 32.07 -29.74 -0.94
CA SER A 343 32.83 -29.28 -2.11
C SER A 343 31.89 -28.89 -3.25
N VAL A 344 31.76 -27.59 -3.52
CA VAL A 344 30.79 -27.03 -4.47
C VAL A 344 31.50 -26.51 -5.73
N LYS A 345 31.32 -27.19 -6.86
CA LYS A 345 31.77 -26.71 -8.18
C LYS A 345 30.69 -25.91 -8.87
N THR A 346 29.46 -26.41 -8.84
CA THR A 346 28.28 -25.70 -9.34
C THR A 346 27.18 -25.74 -8.28
N TYR A 347 26.40 -24.67 -8.22
CA TYR A 347 25.28 -24.53 -7.32
C TYR A 347 24.14 -23.82 -8.04
N GLU A 348 22.97 -24.44 -8.13
CA GLU A 348 21.82 -23.90 -8.83
C GLU A 348 20.56 -23.99 -7.96
N ILE A 349 19.68 -23.00 -8.11
CA ILE A 349 18.39 -22.95 -7.43
C ILE A 349 17.32 -22.69 -8.49
N ASP A 350 16.36 -23.60 -8.58
CA ASP A 350 15.10 -23.39 -9.30
C ASP A 350 14.05 -22.94 -8.28
N PHE A 351 13.38 -21.82 -8.53
CA PHE A 351 12.36 -21.28 -7.63
C PHE A 351 11.18 -20.69 -8.40
N THR A 352 10.03 -20.65 -7.75
CA THR A 352 8.86 -19.90 -8.19
C THR A 352 8.74 -18.64 -7.33
N LEU A 353 8.61 -17.47 -7.96
CA LEU A 353 8.09 -16.29 -7.27
C LEU A 353 6.56 -16.37 -7.28
N VAL A 354 5.97 -16.51 -6.11
CA VAL A 354 4.53 -16.71 -5.89
C VAL A 354 3.90 -15.36 -5.56
N PRO A 355 2.84 -14.94 -6.28
CA PRO A 355 2.23 -13.64 -6.06
C PRO A 355 1.58 -13.56 -4.67
N LYS A 356 1.55 -12.35 -4.12
CA LYS A 356 0.73 -12.06 -2.95
C LYS A 356 -0.74 -12.13 -3.39
N THR A 357 -1.56 -12.91 -2.69
CA THR A 357 -2.96 -13.11 -3.09
C THR A 357 -3.93 -12.90 -1.94
N ASP A 358 -5.13 -12.43 -2.26
CA ASP A 358 -6.30 -12.42 -1.38
C ASP A 358 -7.54 -12.94 -2.11
N THR A 359 -8.69 -12.91 -1.44
CA THR A 359 -9.97 -13.33 -2.01
C THR A 359 -10.91 -12.14 -2.12
N ALA A 360 -11.25 -11.76 -3.34
CA ALA A 360 -12.40 -10.89 -3.59
C ALA A 360 -13.68 -11.73 -3.55
N PHE A 361 -14.77 -11.16 -3.07
CA PHE A 361 -16.05 -11.84 -2.98
C PHE A 361 -17.23 -10.86 -2.98
N LEU A 362 -18.41 -11.36 -3.37
CA LEU A 362 -19.66 -10.61 -3.25
C LEU A 362 -20.31 -10.89 -1.90
N MET A 363 -20.47 -9.84 -1.11
CA MET A 363 -21.38 -9.85 0.03
C MET A 363 -22.80 -9.58 -0.47
N PHE A 364 -23.77 -10.30 0.08
CA PHE A 364 -25.14 -10.23 -0.41
C PHE A 364 -26.16 -10.53 0.69
N ALA A 365 -27.26 -9.80 0.70
CA ALA A 365 -28.49 -10.18 1.39
C ALA A 365 -29.70 -9.78 0.55
N ASP A 366 -30.64 -10.69 0.35
CA ASP A 366 -31.93 -10.39 -0.27
C ASP A 366 -32.84 -9.58 0.66
N SER A 367 -33.85 -8.93 0.08
CA SER A 367 -34.79 -8.06 0.81
C SER A 367 -35.50 -8.74 1.97
N ASP A 368 -35.69 -10.06 1.87
CA ASP A 368 -36.40 -10.88 2.85
C ASP A 368 -35.46 -11.61 3.83
N TRP A 369 -34.14 -11.41 3.69
CA TRP A 369 -33.08 -12.08 4.47
C TRP A 369 -33.13 -13.61 4.42
N ALA A 370 -33.75 -14.18 3.38
CA ALA A 370 -33.83 -15.61 3.14
C ALA A 370 -32.54 -16.15 2.51
N THR A 371 -31.83 -15.30 1.76
CA THR A 371 -30.58 -15.63 1.06
C THR A 371 -29.53 -14.59 1.44
N SER A 372 -28.44 -15.02 2.08
CA SER A 372 -27.35 -14.12 2.44
C SER A 372 -25.99 -14.82 2.44
N ALA A 373 -24.95 -14.08 2.10
CA ALA A 373 -23.56 -14.46 2.31
C ALA A 373 -22.74 -13.24 2.74
N TRP A 374 -21.90 -13.44 3.75
CA TRP A 374 -21.06 -12.41 4.36
C TRP A 374 -19.58 -12.72 4.25
N ASN A 375 -19.21 -13.97 3.95
CA ASN A 375 -17.83 -14.40 3.84
C ASN A 375 -17.56 -15.14 2.51
N PRO A 376 -16.28 -15.19 2.08
CA PRO A 376 -15.88 -15.98 0.91
C PRO A 376 -16.34 -17.44 1.01
N GLY A 377 -16.83 -17.99 -0.10
CA GLY A 377 -17.22 -19.40 -0.20
C GLY A 377 -18.54 -19.81 0.50
N GLU A 378 -19.32 -18.87 1.05
CA GLU A 378 -20.64 -19.18 1.63
C GLU A 378 -21.72 -19.52 0.59
N PHE A 379 -21.58 -19.03 -0.66
CA PHE A 379 -22.38 -19.52 -1.79
C PHE A 379 -21.70 -20.72 -2.47
N ALA A 380 -22.51 -21.56 -3.12
CA ALA A 380 -22.02 -22.80 -3.73
C ALA A 380 -21.14 -22.60 -4.98
N GLU A 381 -21.28 -21.48 -5.71
CA GLU A 381 -20.51 -21.21 -6.93
C GLU A 381 -20.43 -19.70 -7.23
N GLY A 382 -19.30 -19.25 -7.80
CA GLY A 382 -19.10 -17.91 -8.40
C GLY A 382 -18.84 -16.73 -7.45
N ASN A 383 -19.04 -16.89 -6.14
CA ASN A 383 -19.03 -15.77 -5.20
C ASN A 383 -17.66 -15.20 -4.83
N ALA A 384 -16.58 -15.79 -5.31
CA ALA A 384 -15.23 -15.39 -4.93
C ALA A 384 -14.21 -15.63 -6.06
N VAL A 385 -13.24 -14.72 -6.17
CA VAL A 385 -12.10 -14.85 -7.07
C VAL A 385 -10.80 -14.51 -6.33
N THR A 386 -9.70 -15.10 -6.77
CA THR A 386 -8.37 -14.74 -6.26
C THR A 386 -7.93 -13.41 -6.86
N VAL A 387 -7.58 -12.47 -6.01
CA VAL A 387 -6.94 -11.21 -6.41
C VAL A 387 -5.44 -11.30 -6.13
N ASP A 388 -4.61 -10.81 -7.06
CA ASP A 388 -3.15 -10.90 -6.98
C ASP A 388 -2.43 -9.53 -7.03
N GLY A 389 -3.20 -8.45 -6.99
CA GLY A 389 -2.74 -7.07 -7.10
C GLY A 389 -3.64 -6.24 -8.00
N PRO A 390 -3.13 -5.14 -8.59
CA PRO A 390 -3.94 -4.25 -9.39
C PRO A 390 -4.45 -4.94 -10.66
N GLY A 391 -5.71 -4.73 -11.03
CA GLY A 391 -6.30 -5.29 -12.25
C GLY A 391 -7.83 -5.34 -12.20
N THR A 392 -8.42 -5.79 -13.29
CA THR A 392 -9.88 -5.95 -13.43
C THR A 392 -10.31 -7.36 -13.04
N TYR A 393 -11.32 -7.46 -12.19
CA TYR A 393 -11.86 -8.73 -11.70
C TYR A 393 -13.39 -8.75 -11.86
N THR A 394 -13.94 -9.94 -12.13
CA THR A 394 -15.39 -10.15 -12.21
C THR A 394 -15.83 -11.20 -11.21
N LEU A 395 -16.85 -10.87 -10.42
CA LEU A 395 -17.55 -11.76 -9.48
C LEU A 395 -18.93 -12.09 -10.04
N SER A 396 -19.38 -13.34 -9.89
CA SER A 396 -20.65 -13.79 -10.48
C SER A 396 -21.49 -14.59 -9.48
N LEU A 397 -22.78 -14.32 -9.37
CA LEU A 397 -23.71 -15.17 -8.61
C LEU A 397 -24.84 -15.66 -9.50
N ASP A 398 -25.19 -16.94 -9.35
CA ASP A 398 -26.36 -17.56 -9.97
C ASP A 398 -27.38 -17.96 -8.90
N PHE A 399 -28.52 -17.27 -8.91
CA PHE A 399 -29.65 -17.47 -8.02
C PHE A 399 -30.74 -18.38 -8.62
N SER A 400 -30.57 -18.94 -9.82
CA SER A 400 -31.57 -19.83 -10.43
C SER A 400 -31.92 -21.05 -9.57
N GLY A 401 -31.00 -21.45 -8.68
CA GLY A 401 -31.17 -22.53 -7.70
C GLY A 401 -31.87 -22.13 -6.39
N VAL A 402 -32.11 -20.85 -6.12
CA VAL A 402 -32.76 -20.40 -4.88
C VAL A 402 -34.28 -20.65 -4.92
N LYS A 403 -34.90 -20.69 -3.74
CA LYS A 403 -36.34 -20.92 -3.62
C LYS A 403 -37.13 -19.75 -4.24
N GLY A 404 -37.63 -19.96 -5.45
CA GLY A 404 -38.32 -18.92 -6.24
C GLY A 404 -37.71 -18.74 -7.63
N GLY A 405 -36.47 -19.19 -7.82
CA GLY A 405 -35.74 -19.12 -9.09
C GLY A 405 -35.19 -17.73 -9.43
N GLU A 406 -35.37 -16.75 -8.54
CA GLU A 406 -34.85 -15.38 -8.63
C GLU A 406 -34.88 -14.73 -7.25
N ILE A 407 -34.05 -13.69 -7.06
CA ILE A 407 -34.09 -12.80 -5.89
C ILE A 407 -35.03 -11.63 -6.19
N PRO A 408 -36.09 -11.42 -5.39
CA PRO A 408 -37.06 -10.34 -5.62
C PRO A 408 -36.46 -8.94 -5.48
N GLY A 409 -35.51 -8.75 -4.57
CA GLY A 409 -34.87 -7.47 -4.28
C GLY A 409 -33.66 -7.64 -3.34
N VAL A 410 -32.86 -6.59 -3.21
CA VAL A 410 -31.61 -6.58 -2.44
C VAL A 410 -31.76 -5.72 -1.19
N ALA A 411 -31.37 -6.26 -0.02
CA ALA A 411 -31.17 -5.49 1.21
C ALA A 411 -29.73 -5.00 1.33
N PHE A 412 -28.76 -5.80 0.86
CA PHE A 412 -27.35 -5.49 0.91
C PHE A 412 -26.59 -6.11 -0.26
N MET A 413 -25.65 -5.37 -0.84
CA MET A 413 -24.70 -5.89 -1.80
C MET A 413 -23.41 -5.07 -1.80
N ALA A 414 -22.27 -5.74 -1.74
CA ALA A 414 -20.96 -5.11 -1.77
C ALA A 414 -19.90 -6.04 -2.36
N VAL A 415 -18.85 -5.46 -2.92
CA VAL A 415 -17.59 -6.16 -3.19
C VAL A 415 -16.72 -6.06 -1.95
N GLY A 416 -16.14 -7.18 -1.52
CA GLY A 416 -15.19 -7.25 -0.41
C GLY A 416 -13.89 -7.95 -0.80
N ILE A 417 -12.76 -7.48 -0.27
CA ILE A 417 -11.48 -8.20 -0.28
C ILE A 417 -11.20 -8.68 1.15
N ALA A 418 -11.17 -10.00 1.34
CA ALA A 418 -11.28 -10.64 2.66
C ALA A 418 -10.27 -10.17 3.71
N ASN A 419 -9.04 -9.85 3.31
CA ASN A 419 -8.03 -9.25 4.19
C ASN A 419 -7.37 -8.04 3.51
N GLY A 420 -8.12 -7.32 2.66
CA GLY A 420 -7.59 -6.32 1.74
C GLY A 420 -6.76 -5.22 2.43
N GLU A 421 -7.15 -4.79 3.63
CA GLU A 421 -6.43 -3.74 4.36
C GLU A 421 -5.02 -4.20 4.79
N ALA A 422 -4.84 -5.50 5.05
CA ALA A 422 -3.54 -6.09 5.39
C ALA A 422 -2.78 -6.61 4.15
N THR A 423 -3.49 -7.21 3.20
CA THR A 423 -2.87 -7.81 2.01
C THR A 423 -2.50 -6.76 0.97
N PHE A 424 -3.27 -5.70 0.83
CA PHE A 424 -3.09 -4.70 -0.22
C PHE A 424 -3.39 -3.29 0.36
N PRO A 425 -2.54 -2.81 1.30
CA PRO A 425 -2.74 -1.50 1.90
C PRO A 425 -2.68 -0.39 0.83
N GLY A 426 -3.60 0.57 0.93
CA GLY A 426 -3.70 1.68 -0.03
C GLY A 426 -4.42 1.35 -1.34
N TYR A 427 -5.00 0.16 -1.47
CA TYR A 427 -5.78 -0.18 -2.66
C TYR A 427 -7.24 0.27 -2.54
N PHE A 428 -7.83 0.48 -3.72
CA PHE A 428 -9.21 0.91 -3.93
C PHE A 428 -9.92 -0.11 -4.80
N ILE A 429 -11.22 -0.28 -4.55
CA ILE A 429 -12.17 -0.97 -5.40
C ILE A 429 -12.94 0.13 -6.16
N ASP A 430 -12.94 0.05 -7.48
CA ASP A 430 -13.76 0.88 -8.38
C ASP A 430 -14.71 -0.03 -9.15
N ILE A 431 -16.02 0.07 -8.90
CA ILE A 431 -17.02 -0.81 -9.51
C ILE A 431 -17.40 -0.27 -10.89
N THR A 432 -16.87 -0.91 -11.94
CA THR A 432 -16.98 -0.43 -13.32
C THR A 432 -18.22 -0.93 -14.05
N GLU A 433 -18.73 -2.12 -13.72
CA GLU A 433 -19.92 -2.67 -14.36
C GLU A 433 -20.69 -3.62 -13.43
N VAL A 434 -22.02 -3.50 -13.42
CA VAL A 434 -22.91 -4.50 -12.84
C VAL A 434 -23.88 -4.96 -13.92
N LYS A 435 -23.97 -6.27 -14.14
CA LYS A 435 -24.96 -6.90 -15.02
C LYS A 435 -25.96 -7.67 -14.20
N VAL A 436 -27.23 -7.36 -14.36
CA VAL A 436 -28.35 -8.13 -13.78
C VAL A 436 -29.01 -8.92 -14.90
N ASN A 437 -29.08 -10.24 -14.75
CA ASN A 437 -29.62 -11.15 -15.78
C ASN A 437 -28.93 -11.00 -17.15
N GLY A 438 -27.65 -10.62 -17.16
CA GLY A 438 -26.85 -10.39 -18.36
C GLY A 438 -26.97 -9.00 -18.99
N GLU A 439 -27.81 -8.11 -18.43
CA GLU A 439 -27.97 -6.72 -18.90
C GLU A 439 -27.27 -5.75 -17.96
N ALA A 440 -26.44 -4.86 -18.51
CA ALA A 440 -25.74 -3.83 -17.74
C ALA A 440 -26.73 -2.78 -17.19
N ILE A 441 -26.56 -2.39 -15.93
CA ILE A 441 -27.39 -1.38 -15.26
C ILE A 441 -26.63 -0.05 -15.12
N GLU A 442 -27.36 1.07 -15.02
CA GLU A 442 -26.74 2.37 -14.71
C GLU A 442 -26.22 2.40 -13.27
N LEU A 443 -25.04 2.98 -13.08
CA LEU A 443 -24.35 3.10 -11.80
C LEU A 443 -24.03 4.57 -11.47
N GLY A 444 -24.12 4.92 -10.19
CA GLY A 444 -23.49 6.10 -9.60
C GLY A 444 -22.05 5.84 -9.18
N LYS A 445 -21.42 6.81 -8.51
CA LYS A 445 -20.03 6.72 -8.03
C LYS A 445 -19.99 5.96 -6.70
N ASP A 446 -19.17 4.91 -6.60
CA ASP A 446 -18.96 4.15 -5.37
C ASP A 446 -17.83 4.74 -4.51
N PHE A 447 -17.52 4.09 -3.39
CA PHE A 447 -16.36 4.40 -2.57
C PHE A 447 -15.83 3.16 -1.88
N THR A 448 -14.51 3.12 -1.69
CA THR A 448 -13.84 2.10 -0.89
C THR A 448 -13.85 2.48 0.59
N THR A 449 -14.06 1.53 1.50
CA THR A 449 -14.10 1.72 2.95
C THR A 449 -13.72 0.43 3.68
N THR A 450 -13.56 0.49 5.00
CA THR A 450 -13.40 -0.66 5.89
C THR A 450 -14.01 -0.33 7.25
N ASP A 451 -14.88 -1.18 7.79
CA ASP A 451 -15.47 -0.98 9.12
C ASP A 451 -14.80 -1.83 10.22
N ASP A 452 -14.09 -2.89 9.84
CA ASP A 452 -13.37 -3.78 10.75
C ASP A 452 -11.83 -3.64 10.67
N GLY A 453 -11.32 -2.86 9.73
CA GLY A 453 -9.89 -2.69 9.47
C GLY A 453 -9.23 -3.93 8.84
N ILE A 454 -10.03 -4.88 8.36
CA ILE A 454 -9.57 -6.14 7.76
C ILE A 454 -10.08 -6.23 6.32
N VAL A 455 -11.38 -6.10 6.12
CA VAL A 455 -12.03 -6.22 4.82
C VAL A 455 -12.03 -4.86 4.12
N THR A 456 -11.41 -4.79 2.96
CA THR A 456 -11.60 -3.65 2.04
C THR A 456 -12.91 -3.84 1.31
N ARG A 457 -13.80 -2.85 1.34
CA ARG A 457 -15.19 -2.98 0.85
C ARG A 457 -15.59 -1.81 -0.03
N SER A 458 -16.36 -2.08 -1.09
CA SER A 458 -17.15 -1.07 -1.82
C SER A 458 -18.60 -1.53 -1.97
N ASN A 459 -19.55 -0.63 -1.67
CA ASN A 459 -20.97 -0.95 -1.63
C ASN A 459 -21.62 -0.73 -3.00
N ILE A 460 -22.42 -1.71 -3.44
CA ILE A 460 -23.35 -1.54 -4.56
C ILE A 460 -24.70 -1.03 -4.04
N TRP A 461 -25.17 -1.63 -2.94
CA TRP A 461 -26.41 -1.26 -2.28
C TRP A 461 -26.32 -1.50 -0.78
N ASN A 462 -26.46 -0.44 0.02
CA ASN A 462 -26.51 -0.51 1.47
C ASN A 462 -27.47 0.56 2.02
N GLU A 463 -28.60 0.13 2.60
CA GLU A 463 -29.62 1.05 3.14
C GLU A 463 -29.25 1.68 4.48
N TRP A 464 -28.26 1.12 5.20
CA TRP A 464 -27.87 1.56 6.53
C TRP A 464 -26.82 2.68 6.53
N VAL A 465 -26.13 2.87 5.40
CA VAL A 465 -25.15 3.93 5.24
C VAL A 465 -25.86 5.15 4.66
N THR A 466 -26.19 6.10 5.54
CA THR A 466 -26.84 7.37 5.16
C THR A 466 -25.85 8.50 4.95
N ASP A 467 -24.67 8.40 5.56
CA ASP A 467 -23.58 9.37 5.48
C ASP A 467 -22.29 8.65 5.06
N ILE A 468 -21.42 9.35 4.34
CA ILE A 468 -20.16 8.79 3.86
C ILE A 468 -19.23 8.57 5.07
N PRO A 469 -18.70 7.34 5.28
CA PRO A 469 -17.78 7.06 6.39
C PRO A 469 -16.52 7.92 6.33
N ALA A 470 -15.91 8.20 7.48
CA ALA A 470 -14.72 9.07 7.56
C ALA A 470 -13.51 8.45 6.84
N GLU A 471 -13.45 7.12 6.81
CA GLU A 471 -12.44 6.30 6.14
C GLU A 471 -12.76 6.02 4.67
N ALA A 472 -13.87 6.56 4.14
CA ALA A 472 -14.23 6.42 2.74
C ALA A 472 -13.17 7.06 1.84
N ARG A 473 -12.82 6.35 0.78
CA ARG A 473 -11.75 6.75 -0.13
C ARG A 473 -12.04 6.30 -1.55
N VAL A 474 -11.57 7.08 -2.52
CA VAL A 474 -11.63 6.81 -3.96
C VAL A 474 -10.27 7.15 -4.57
N ALA A 475 -9.91 6.51 -5.68
CA ALA A 475 -8.55 6.62 -6.22
C ALA A 475 -8.21 8.03 -6.72
N ASP A 476 -9.20 8.82 -7.17
CA ASP A 476 -9.03 10.21 -7.58
C ASP A 476 -9.05 11.21 -6.41
N GLY A 477 -9.33 10.74 -5.18
CA GLY A 477 -9.47 11.55 -3.98
C GLY A 477 -10.75 12.40 -3.92
N ASP A 478 -11.60 12.38 -4.95
CA ASP A 478 -12.80 13.21 -5.03
C ASP A 478 -14.04 12.46 -4.54
N LEU A 479 -14.44 12.73 -3.29
CA LEU A 479 -15.63 12.15 -2.69
C LEU A 479 -16.95 12.81 -3.16
N GLU A 480 -16.92 13.77 -4.09
CA GLU A 480 -18.15 14.36 -4.61
C GLU A 480 -19.02 13.31 -5.34
N GLY A 481 -20.28 13.21 -4.94
CA GLY A 481 -21.26 12.33 -5.59
C GLY A 481 -21.15 10.84 -5.26
N VAL A 482 -20.21 10.44 -4.40
CA VAL A 482 -20.10 9.04 -3.95
C VAL A 482 -21.31 8.64 -3.11
N THR A 483 -21.71 7.37 -3.18
CA THR A 483 -22.88 6.85 -2.45
C THR A 483 -22.74 5.37 -2.15
N ALA A 484 -23.36 4.91 -1.06
CA ALA A 484 -23.42 3.48 -0.73
C ALA A 484 -24.54 2.74 -1.49
N LYS A 485 -25.28 3.44 -2.38
CA LYS A 485 -26.33 2.93 -3.25
C LYS A 485 -26.08 3.44 -4.67
N ILE A 486 -25.18 2.77 -5.38
CA ILE A 486 -24.81 3.17 -6.74
C ILE A 486 -25.80 2.68 -7.79
N ALA A 487 -26.65 1.71 -7.48
CA ALA A 487 -27.74 1.25 -8.35
C ALA A 487 -29.11 1.64 -7.79
N THR A 488 -30.17 1.52 -8.60
CA THR A 488 -31.56 1.69 -8.15
C THR A 488 -32.15 0.38 -7.63
N ALA A 489 -33.15 0.47 -6.74
CA ALA A 489 -33.86 -0.72 -6.24
C ALA A 489 -34.57 -1.47 -7.37
N GLU A 490 -35.08 -0.76 -8.38
CA GLU A 490 -35.71 -1.37 -9.55
C GLU A 490 -34.72 -2.19 -10.38
N ALA A 491 -33.51 -1.67 -10.58
CA ALA A 491 -32.44 -2.38 -11.31
C ALA A 491 -31.97 -3.63 -10.57
N LEU A 492 -32.03 -3.63 -9.23
CA LEU A 492 -31.66 -4.74 -8.36
C LEU A 492 -32.87 -5.60 -7.93
N SER A 493 -33.77 -5.92 -8.88
CA SER A 493 -34.96 -6.74 -8.64
C SER A 493 -35.10 -7.88 -9.65
N GLY A 494 -35.73 -8.99 -9.26
CA GLY A 494 -35.91 -10.17 -10.12
C GLY A 494 -34.59 -10.79 -10.60
N ILE A 495 -33.59 -10.84 -9.73
CA ILE A 495 -32.21 -11.21 -10.07
C ILE A 495 -32.10 -12.75 -10.15
N LYS A 496 -31.78 -13.28 -11.33
CA LYS A 496 -31.43 -14.70 -11.54
C LYS A 496 -29.93 -14.87 -11.61
N THR A 497 -29.24 -13.95 -12.27
CA THR A 497 -27.78 -13.89 -12.27
C THR A 497 -27.34 -12.46 -12.03
N ILE A 498 -26.16 -12.31 -11.43
CA ILE A 498 -25.48 -11.02 -11.33
C ILE A 498 -24.00 -11.21 -11.62
N ASP A 499 -23.44 -10.32 -12.43
CA ASP A 499 -22.00 -10.18 -12.64
C ASP A 499 -21.58 -8.79 -12.20
N VAL A 500 -20.51 -8.70 -11.42
CA VAL A 500 -19.94 -7.44 -10.92
C VAL A 500 -18.50 -7.39 -11.35
N THR A 501 -18.17 -6.45 -12.21
CA THR A 501 -16.81 -6.15 -12.64
C THR A 501 -16.31 -4.94 -11.87
N PHE A 502 -15.10 -5.05 -11.32
CA PHE A 502 -14.44 -3.96 -10.61
C PHE A 502 -12.95 -3.93 -10.95
N ASP A 503 -12.39 -2.72 -10.92
CA ASP A 503 -10.95 -2.51 -10.97
C ASP A 503 -10.43 -2.42 -9.54
N TYR A 504 -9.42 -3.23 -9.25
CA TYR A 504 -8.64 -3.11 -8.04
C TYR A 504 -7.41 -2.30 -8.37
N ILE A 505 -7.27 -1.12 -7.77
CA ILE A 505 -6.27 -0.14 -8.17
C ILE A 505 -5.46 0.29 -6.97
N TYR A 506 -4.15 0.43 -7.18
CA TYR A 506 -3.30 1.08 -6.20
C TYR A 506 -3.45 2.58 -6.36
N GLY A 507 -3.70 3.29 -5.27
CA GLY A 507 -3.50 4.73 -5.20
C GLY A 507 -2.73 5.05 -3.94
N VAL A 508 -2.16 6.26 -3.88
CA VAL A 508 -1.60 6.74 -2.62
C VAL A 508 -2.78 6.91 -1.67
N PRO A 509 -2.90 6.12 -0.57
CA PRO A 509 -3.97 6.35 0.38
C PRO A 509 -3.88 7.81 0.84
N PRO A 510 -5.00 8.55 0.99
CA PRO A 510 -4.95 9.80 1.73
C PRO A 510 -4.26 9.48 3.05
N VAL A 511 -3.22 10.25 3.38
CA VAL A 511 -2.46 10.06 4.61
C VAL A 511 -3.47 10.16 5.74
N VAL A 512 -3.88 9.00 6.27
CA VAL A 512 -4.44 8.96 7.61
C VAL A 512 -3.30 9.45 8.46
N GLU A 513 -3.40 10.68 8.98
CA GLU A 513 -2.42 11.20 9.93
C GLU A 513 -2.44 10.28 11.15
N THR A 514 -1.64 9.21 11.10
CA THR A 514 -1.25 8.47 12.28
C THR A 514 -0.35 9.43 13.05
N GLU A 515 -0.80 9.84 14.23
CA GLU A 515 -0.08 10.75 15.12
C GLU A 515 1.38 10.29 15.23
N GLN A 516 2.32 11.02 14.63
CA GLN A 516 3.74 10.62 14.61
C GLN A 516 4.29 10.60 16.04
N PRO A 517 5.15 9.64 16.42
CA PRO A 517 5.77 9.65 17.75
C PRO A 517 6.57 10.94 17.97
N LEU A 518 6.64 11.42 19.21
CA LEU A 518 7.47 12.59 19.52
C LEU A 518 8.94 12.30 19.22
N THR A 519 9.61 13.24 18.55
CA THR A 519 11.07 13.18 18.35
C THR A 519 11.80 13.42 19.67
N GLU A 520 13.06 12.96 19.75
CA GLU A 520 13.89 13.16 20.95
C GLU A 520 14.02 14.65 21.34
N ASP A 521 14.09 15.55 20.35
CA ASP A 521 14.19 17.00 20.57
C ASP A 521 12.87 17.58 21.11
N GLU A 522 11.72 17.14 20.58
CA GLU A 522 10.40 17.55 21.09
C GLU A 522 10.17 17.05 22.51
N VAL A 523 10.53 15.80 22.81
CA VAL A 523 10.45 15.24 24.18
C VAL A 523 11.28 16.10 25.14
N LYS A 524 12.51 16.43 24.76
CA LYS A 524 13.40 17.25 25.58
C LYS A 524 12.86 18.66 25.79
N GLU A 525 12.29 19.27 24.75
CA GLU A 525 11.67 20.59 24.87
C GLU A 525 10.47 20.54 25.83
N LEU A 526 9.53 19.62 25.60
CA LEU A 526 8.29 19.52 26.35
C LEU A 526 8.53 19.12 27.82
N THR A 527 9.40 18.14 28.08
CA THR A 527 9.70 17.73 29.47
C THR A 527 10.46 18.80 30.27
N SER A 528 11.00 19.84 29.64
CA SER A 528 11.66 20.97 30.30
C SER A 528 10.73 22.16 30.59
N LYS A 529 9.48 22.13 30.10
CA LYS A 529 8.52 23.22 30.30
C LYS A 529 7.91 23.18 31.69
N THR A 530 7.44 24.35 32.12
CA THR A 530 6.56 24.49 33.27
C THR A 530 5.12 24.45 32.80
N TYR A 531 4.32 23.66 33.48
CA TYR A 531 2.91 23.44 33.24
C TYR A 531 2.06 24.00 34.38
N GLY A 532 0.74 24.02 34.21
CA GLY A 532 -0.26 24.45 35.16
C GLY A 532 -1.39 23.43 35.31
N ALA A 533 -2.04 23.47 36.47
CA ALA A 533 -3.23 22.68 36.75
C ALA A 533 -4.30 23.53 37.41
N TYR A 534 -5.50 23.49 36.83
CA TYR A 534 -6.61 24.38 37.08
C TYR A 534 -7.86 23.56 37.39
N ILE A 535 -8.59 23.88 38.46
CA ILE A 535 -9.89 23.26 38.69
C ILE A 535 -10.88 23.77 37.64
N ALA A 536 -11.48 22.84 36.90
CA ALA A 536 -12.59 23.08 36.00
C ALA A 536 -13.84 22.38 36.53
N VAL A 537 -14.92 23.13 36.67
CA VAL A 537 -16.18 22.65 37.25
C VAL A 537 -17.36 23.30 36.55
N GLN A 538 -18.44 22.55 36.36
CA GLN A 538 -19.72 23.08 35.86
C GLN A 538 -20.86 22.35 36.56
N SER A 539 -21.69 23.10 37.28
CA SER A 539 -22.86 22.55 37.97
C SER A 539 -24.04 22.29 37.03
N ASP A 540 -24.93 21.40 37.45
CA ASP A 540 -26.20 21.06 36.81
C ASP A 540 -27.36 21.37 37.79
N PRO A 541 -28.43 22.06 37.38
CA PRO A 541 -28.77 22.50 36.02
C PRO A 541 -28.47 23.96 35.70
N ASN A 542 -27.89 24.73 36.61
CA ASN A 542 -27.76 26.18 36.42
C ASN A 542 -26.47 26.62 35.72
N TYR A 543 -25.59 25.69 35.32
CA TYR A 543 -24.34 25.99 34.63
C TYR A 543 -23.53 27.06 35.38
N ILE A 544 -23.25 26.82 36.66
CA ILE A 544 -22.32 27.64 37.45
C ILE A 544 -20.94 27.01 37.26
N PHE A 545 -20.00 27.74 36.66
CA PHE A 545 -18.79 27.16 36.12
C PHE A 545 -17.51 27.95 36.33
N ARG A 546 -16.40 27.21 36.28
CA ARG A 546 -15.09 27.66 35.81
C ARG A 546 -14.67 26.66 34.75
N ASN A 547 -14.47 27.12 33.50
CA ASN A 547 -14.28 26.23 32.36
C ASN A 547 -12.89 25.60 32.36
N ASP A 548 -12.61 24.72 31.39
CA ASP A 548 -11.25 24.25 31.16
C ASP A 548 -10.31 25.40 30.77
N TRP A 549 -9.01 25.28 31.03
CA TRP A 549 -8.05 26.37 30.81
C TRP A 549 -7.95 26.76 29.32
N GLU A 550 -8.09 25.78 28.44
CA GLU A 550 -7.95 25.91 27.00
C GLU A 550 -9.20 26.41 26.28
N GLU A 551 -10.33 26.59 27.00
CA GLU A 551 -11.59 26.93 26.35
C GLU A 551 -11.57 28.37 25.80
N PRO A 552 -11.85 28.60 24.50
CA PRO A 552 -11.64 29.91 23.88
C PRO A 552 -12.44 31.06 24.48
N SER A 553 -13.65 30.78 25.00
CA SER A 553 -14.60 31.82 25.41
C SER A 553 -14.49 32.16 26.89
N TYR A 554 -14.15 31.19 27.74
CA TYR A 554 -14.18 31.32 29.20
C TYR A 554 -12.97 30.68 29.90
N GLY A 555 -12.01 30.17 29.14
CA GLY A 555 -10.75 29.62 29.64
C GLY A 555 -9.77 30.70 30.10
N ARG A 556 -8.58 30.25 30.51
CA ARG A 556 -7.57 31.10 31.16
C ARG A 556 -7.12 32.26 30.28
N ASP A 557 -6.94 31.99 29.00
CA ASP A 557 -6.38 32.92 28.02
C ASP A 557 -7.47 33.62 27.18
N ALA A 558 -8.75 33.45 27.56
CA ALA A 558 -9.85 34.19 26.94
C ALA A 558 -9.73 35.70 27.24
N ASP A 559 -10.21 36.55 26.32
CA ASP A 559 -10.21 38.02 26.48
C ASP A 559 -11.35 38.49 27.42
N ASN A 560 -11.37 37.94 28.64
CA ASN A 560 -12.26 38.33 29.74
C ASN A 560 -11.69 37.89 31.10
N ASP A 561 -12.37 38.25 32.19
CA ASP A 561 -11.92 37.94 33.56
C ASP A 561 -12.68 36.78 34.22
N VAL A 562 -13.47 36.02 33.44
CA VAL A 562 -14.42 35.01 33.95
C VAL A 562 -13.69 33.81 34.54
N PHE A 563 -12.55 33.39 33.95
CA PHE A 563 -11.81 32.21 34.40
C PHE A 563 -11.31 32.30 35.85
N THR A 564 -11.18 33.51 36.40
CA THR A 564 -10.76 33.72 37.79
C THR A 564 -11.91 33.58 38.81
N LYS A 565 -13.12 33.32 38.32
CA LYS A 565 -14.37 33.33 39.08
C LYS A 565 -15.07 31.98 38.98
N LEU A 566 -15.99 31.74 39.92
CA LEU A 566 -17.02 30.72 39.73
C LEU A 566 -18.25 31.45 39.19
N ALA A 567 -18.51 31.33 37.90
CA ALA A 567 -19.38 32.24 37.17
C ALA A 567 -20.65 31.56 36.66
N LYS A 568 -21.74 32.33 36.53
CA LYS A 568 -22.92 31.94 35.76
C LYS A 568 -23.25 33.02 34.75
N THR A 569 -23.41 32.64 33.49
CA THR A 569 -23.93 33.52 32.44
C THR A 569 -25.45 33.59 32.55
N ASN A 570 -25.99 34.79 32.78
CA ASN A 570 -27.42 35.04 32.82
C ASN A 570 -27.98 35.16 31.39
N ASN A 571 -29.30 35.01 31.24
CA ASN A 571 -29.99 35.09 29.93
C ASN A 571 -29.79 36.44 29.21
N ASP A 572 -29.43 37.50 29.93
CA ASP A 572 -29.14 38.83 29.37
C ASP A 572 -27.65 39.03 28.99
N GLY A 573 -26.84 37.97 29.10
CA GLY A 573 -25.41 37.98 28.82
C GLY A 573 -24.53 38.53 29.96
N THR A 574 -25.12 38.93 31.09
CA THR A 574 -24.34 39.34 32.26
C THR A 574 -23.76 38.14 33.02
N ILE A 575 -22.63 38.35 33.70
CA ILE A 575 -21.98 37.31 34.51
C ILE A 575 -22.27 37.54 35.99
N THR A 576 -22.76 36.51 36.67
CA THR A 576 -22.86 36.45 38.13
C THR A 576 -21.65 35.71 38.69
N ASP A 577 -20.90 36.33 39.59
CA ASP A 577 -19.78 35.71 40.31
C ASP A 577 -20.26 35.12 41.65
N TYR A 578 -20.04 33.82 41.84
CA TYR A 578 -20.40 33.04 43.03
C TYR A 578 -19.36 33.12 44.15
N GLY A 579 -18.27 33.88 43.93
CA GLY A 579 -17.32 34.28 44.96
C GLY A 579 -16.39 33.17 45.42
N ALA A 580 -16.18 32.12 44.61
CA ALA A 580 -15.19 31.11 44.90
C ALA A 580 -13.77 31.64 44.69
N THR A 581 -12.81 31.13 45.46
CA THR A 581 -11.38 31.35 45.24
C THR A 581 -10.72 30.08 44.73
N PHE A 582 -9.70 30.25 43.89
CA PHE A 582 -8.96 29.15 43.30
C PHE A 582 -7.47 29.29 43.61
N GLU A 583 -6.85 28.18 44.01
CA GLU A 583 -5.40 28.06 44.13
C GLU A 583 -4.94 27.05 43.07
N ASP A 584 -4.51 27.56 41.92
CA ASP A 584 -3.99 26.73 40.84
C ASP A 584 -2.56 26.27 41.12
N ALA A 585 -2.15 25.13 40.56
CA ALA A 585 -0.80 24.61 40.72
C ALA A 585 0.09 25.00 39.53
N VAL A 586 1.36 25.31 39.82
CA VAL A 586 2.42 25.46 38.83
C VAL A 586 3.32 24.22 38.93
N ILE A 587 3.40 23.46 37.85
CA ILE A 587 4.10 22.18 37.72
C ILE A 587 5.42 22.42 37.02
N SER A 588 6.48 22.63 37.79
CA SER A 588 7.81 23.00 37.27
C SER A 588 8.81 21.84 37.27
N GLY A 589 8.37 20.60 37.50
CA GLY A 589 9.25 19.43 37.59
C GLY A 589 8.57 18.22 38.23
N ASN A 590 9.38 17.27 38.69
CA ASN A 590 8.88 16.10 39.39
C ASN A 590 8.43 16.47 40.81
N GLY A 591 7.25 16.03 41.22
CA GLY A 591 6.74 16.38 42.54
C GLY A 591 5.27 16.05 42.77
N THR A 592 4.82 16.33 43.99
CA THR A 592 3.40 16.27 44.35
C THR A 592 2.83 17.67 44.38
N TYR A 593 1.75 17.88 43.64
CA TYR A 593 1.11 19.17 43.43
C TYR A 593 -0.32 19.15 43.95
N THR A 594 -0.82 20.32 44.32
CA THR A 594 -2.19 20.51 44.78
C THR A 594 -2.81 21.73 44.13
N CYS A 595 -4.02 21.58 43.60
CA CYS A 595 -4.88 22.71 43.25
C CYS A 595 -6.17 22.67 44.08
N SER A 596 -6.69 23.83 44.45
CA SER A 596 -7.84 23.93 45.34
C SER A 596 -8.87 24.95 44.87
N MET A 597 -10.12 24.73 45.26
CA MET A 597 -11.23 25.66 45.08
C MET A 597 -11.93 25.80 46.43
N THR A 598 -12.09 27.03 46.92
CA THR A 598 -12.94 27.31 48.09
C THR A 598 -14.18 28.04 47.62
N THR A 599 -15.35 27.44 47.81
CA THR A 599 -16.63 28.07 47.45
C THR A 599 -16.89 29.32 48.28
N GLY A 600 -17.52 30.34 47.71
CA GLY A 600 -17.95 31.53 48.44
C GLY A 600 -19.22 31.32 49.27
N ASP A 601 -19.77 32.40 49.82
CA ASP A 601 -21.02 32.39 50.59
C ASP A 601 -22.22 31.84 49.80
N MET A 602 -22.18 31.92 48.48
CA MET A 602 -23.25 31.42 47.60
C MET A 602 -23.10 29.92 47.26
N GLY A 603 -21.96 29.29 47.54
CA GLY A 603 -21.72 27.89 47.13
C GLY A 603 -21.95 27.70 45.62
N PHE A 604 -22.68 26.64 45.27
CA PHE A 604 -23.23 26.40 43.94
C PHE A 604 -24.73 26.78 43.84
N GLY A 605 -25.20 27.71 44.69
CA GLY A 605 -26.61 28.07 44.77
C GLY A 605 -27.48 26.88 45.22
N GLU A 606 -28.48 26.54 44.41
CA GLU A 606 -29.38 25.40 44.66
C GLU A 606 -28.91 24.10 43.96
N ASP A 607 -27.82 24.16 43.19
CA ASP A 607 -27.33 23.02 42.41
C ASP A 607 -26.69 21.97 43.33
N THR A 608 -26.96 20.71 43.02
CA THR A 608 -26.47 19.56 43.79
C THR A 608 -25.71 18.53 42.94
N ALA A 609 -25.64 18.75 41.63
CA ALA A 609 -25.01 17.88 40.65
C ALA A 609 -24.04 18.68 39.75
N PHE A 610 -23.24 17.95 38.97
CA PHE A 610 -22.26 18.52 38.05
C PHE A 610 -22.42 17.91 36.65
N HIS A 611 -22.23 18.73 35.62
CA HIS A 611 -21.92 18.24 34.27
C HIS A 611 -20.48 17.75 34.20
N PHE A 612 -19.55 18.49 34.81
CA PHE A 612 -18.20 18.01 35.04
C PHE A 612 -17.58 18.61 36.30
N PHE A 613 -16.66 17.84 36.91
CA PHE A 613 -15.76 18.30 37.96
C PHE A 613 -14.41 17.61 37.75
N ARG A 614 -13.39 18.38 37.38
CA ARG A 614 -12.06 17.90 37.02
C ARG A 614 -10.96 18.92 37.31
N VAL A 615 -9.72 18.48 37.14
CA VAL A 615 -8.57 19.38 36.95
C VAL A 615 -8.23 19.37 35.46
N SER A 616 -8.23 20.54 34.83
CA SER A 616 -7.68 20.74 33.49
C SER A 616 -6.21 21.15 33.61
N THR A 617 -5.33 20.51 32.86
CA THR A 617 -3.88 20.82 32.85
C THR A 617 -3.44 21.21 31.45
N ASP A 618 -2.35 21.95 31.33
CA ASP A 618 -1.70 22.24 30.05
C ASP A 618 -0.55 21.25 29.74
N ILE A 619 -0.54 20.08 30.41
CA ILE A 619 0.39 18.97 30.11
C ILE A 619 -0.12 18.25 28.85
N PRO A 620 0.68 18.13 27.77
CA PRO A 620 0.29 17.37 26.60
C PRO A 620 -0.01 15.91 26.93
N SER A 621 -1.19 15.41 26.55
CA SER A 621 -1.58 14.01 26.73
C SER A 621 -0.58 13.03 26.11
N LYS A 622 0.03 13.43 24.99
CA LYS A 622 1.01 12.64 24.25
C LYS A 622 2.24 12.25 25.09
N LEU A 623 2.71 13.13 25.97
CA LEU A 623 3.81 12.82 26.90
C LEU A 623 3.45 11.64 27.83
N VAL A 624 2.17 11.53 28.22
CA VAL A 624 1.69 10.46 29.09
C VAL A 624 1.40 9.19 28.28
N LYS A 625 0.77 9.31 27.10
CA LYS A 625 0.51 8.17 26.19
C LYS A 625 1.80 7.45 25.80
N GLU A 626 2.87 8.19 25.49
CA GLU A 626 4.18 7.65 25.09
C GLU A 626 5.07 7.28 26.29
N GLY A 627 4.61 7.51 27.52
CA GLY A 627 5.29 7.07 28.74
C GLY A 627 6.46 7.95 29.21
N TYR A 628 6.64 9.14 28.64
CA TYR A 628 7.66 10.11 29.08
C TYR A 628 7.29 10.79 30.41
N VAL A 629 5.99 11.05 30.63
CA VAL A 629 5.46 11.64 31.86
C VAL A 629 4.44 10.69 32.49
N THR A 630 4.46 10.56 33.80
CA THR A 630 3.48 9.79 34.55
C THR A 630 2.76 10.68 35.55
N ILE A 631 1.43 10.64 35.52
CA ILE A 631 0.55 11.23 36.54
C ILE A 631 0.02 10.10 37.43
N SER A 632 0.19 10.25 38.74
CA SER A 632 -0.13 9.22 39.71
C SER A 632 -0.66 9.81 41.02
N ASP A 633 -1.07 8.94 41.94
CA ASP A 633 -1.54 9.30 43.29
C ASP A 633 -2.63 10.39 43.31
N VAL A 634 -3.50 10.37 42.30
CA VAL A 634 -4.54 11.38 42.12
C VAL A 634 -5.66 11.18 43.13
N THR A 635 -5.87 12.19 43.97
CA THR A 635 -6.86 12.18 45.05
C THR A 635 -7.63 13.50 45.11
N ILE A 636 -8.83 13.43 45.68
CA ILE A 636 -9.69 14.58 45.95
C ILE A 636 -10.15 14.55 47.42
N LYS A 637 -10.23 15.73 48.05
CA LYS A 637 -10.81 15.93 49.38
C LYS A 637 -11.75 17.13 49.38
N ILE A 638 -12.99 16.94 49.87
CA ILE A 638 -14.00 18.00 49.98
C ILE A 638 -14.21 18.32 51.46
N GLY A 639 -13.92 19.56 51.86
CA GLY A 639 -14.05 20.05 53.23
C GLY A 639 -13.30 19.22 54.26
N GLU A 640 -13.96 18.93 55.38
CA GLU A 640 -13.45 18.02 56.43
C GLU A 640 -13.67 16.53 56.10
N GLY A 641 -14.13 16.21 54.89
CA GLY A 641 -14.34 14.85 54.42
C GLY A 641 -13.06 14.01 54.33
N LYS A 642 -13.23 12.73 54.01
CA LYS A 642 -12.09 11.82 53.75
C LYS A 642 -11.46 12.14 52.41
N THR A 643 -10.14 11.97 52.31
CA THR A 643 -9.44 11.92 51.02
C THR A 643 -9.92 10.68 50.25
N GLN A 644 -10.25 10.86 48.98
CA GLN A 644 -10.77 9.83 48.09
C GLN A 644 -9.79 9.64 46.93
N SER A 645 -9.53 8.38 46.58
CA SER A 645 -8.76 7.95 45.41
C SER A 645 -9.69 7.38 44.35
N GLY A 646 -9.27 7.38 43.08
CA GLY A 646 -10.08 6.86 41.96
C GLY A 646 -10.40 7.91 40.88
N VAL A 647 -9.87 9.14 41.04
CA VAL A 647 -9.91 10.17 39.99
C VAL A 647 -9.23 9.63 38.73
N VAL A 648 -9.89 9.77 37.59
CA VAL A 648 -9.43 9.24 36.30
C VAL A 648 -8.38 10.19 35.71
N VAL A 649 -7.23 9.66 35.30
CA VAL A 649 -6.28 10.39 34.45
C VAL A 649 -6.70 10.15 33.01
N ASP A 650 -7.29 11.16 32.38
CA ASP A 650 -7.73 11.10 31.00
C ASP A 650 -6.71 11.76 30.08
N THR A 651 -6.35 11.04 29.01
CA THR A 651 -5.42 11.46 27.97
C THR A 651 -6.05 11.38 26.59
N SER A 652 -7.38 11.25 26.49
CA SER A 652 -8.06 11.09 25.20
C SER A 652 -7.99 12.34 24.31
N GLY A 653 -8.01 13.54 24.90
CA GLY A 653 -7.80 14.82 24.20
C GLY A 653 -6.34 15.28 24.17
N ASP A 654 -6.10 16.52 23.73
CA ASP A 654 -4.75 17.11 23.57
C ASP A 654 -4.00 17.27 24.90
N TRP A 655 -4.74 17.53 25.98
CA TRP A 655 -4.19 17.84 27.31
C TRP A 655 -4.71 16.88 28.38
N VAL A 656 -3.86 16.60 29.37
CA VAL A 656 -4.22 15.69 30.47
C VAL A 656 -5.32 16.31 31.34
N LYS A 657 -6.36 15.53 31.64
CA LYS A 657 -7.44 15.91 32.55
C LYS A 657 -7.56 14.93 33.71
N LEU A 658 -7.78 15.44 34.93
CA LEU A 658 -7.99 14.62 36.12
C LEU A 658 -9.48 14.64 36.48
N ILE A 659 -10.22 13.63 36.05
CA ILE A 659 -11.68 13.65 35.99
C ILE A 659 -12.28 12.91 37.19
N VAL A 660 -13.16 13.58 37.93
CA VAL A 660 -14.05 12.94 38.90
C VAL A 660 -15.37 12.58 38.24
N GLU A 661 -15.95 13.53 37.50
CA GLU A 661 -17.17 13.33 36.74
C GLU A 661 -17.10 14.20 35.48
N ASP A 662 -17.49 13.64 34.34
CA ASP A 662 -17.72 14.33 33.07
C ASP A 662 -18.86 13.60 32.32
N ASN A 663 -20.05 14.17 32.38
CA ASN A 663 -21.24 13.60 31.78
C ASN A 663 -21.28 13.75 30.25
N TYR A 664 -20.52 14.68 29.67
CA TYR A 664 -20.47 14.84 28.22
C TYR A 664 -19.71 13.68 27.57
N ASN A 665 -18.64 13.23 28.23
CA ASN A 665 -17.80 12.11 27.77
C ASN A 665 -18.14 10.79 28.47
N ASN A 666 -19.18 10.76 29.30
CA ASN A 666 -19.62 9.59 30.06
C ASN A 666 -18.52 8.98 30.95
N ILE A 667 -17.69 9.84 31.57
CA ILE A 667 -16.59 9.46 32.46
C ILE A 667 -17.00 9.73 33.91
N LYS A 668 -16.84 8.72 34.76
CA LYS A 668 -17.09 8.84 36.20
C LYS A 668 -16.06 8.05 36.99
N ALA A 669 -15.43 8.71 37.96
CA ALA A 669 -14.47 8.10 38.86
C ALA A 669 -15.13 7.02 39.72
N ASP A 670 -14.58 5.81 39.69
CA ASP A 670 -15.04 4.73 40.54
C ASP A 670 -14.57 4.96 41.99
N GLY A 671 -15.45 4.75 42.95
CA GLY A 671 -15.15 4.92 44.38
C GLY A 671 -15.04 6.37 44.90
N VAL A 672 -15.19 7.39 44.05
CA VAL A 672 -15.25 8.79 44.48
C VAL A 672 -16.71 9.23 44.67
N VAL A 673 -17.06 9.60 45.90
CA VAL A 673 -18.35 10.23 46.20
C VAL A 673 -18.22 11.73 45.97
N LEU A 674 -18.81 12.21 44.87
CA LEU A 674 -18.89 13.63 44.55
C LEU A 674 -20.22 14.22 45.04
N THR A 675 -20.12 15.26 45.86
CA THR A 675 -21.26 16.07 46.30
C THR A 675 -20.92 17.54 46.11
N ALA A 676 -21.90 18.36 45.70
CA ALA A 676 -21.70 19.80 45.60
C ALA A 676 -21.16 20.37 46.93
N PRO A 677 -19.96 21.01 46.94
CA PRO A 677 -19.41 21.60 48.15
C PRO A 677 -20.35 22.66 48.72
N ALA A 678 -20.60 22.61 50.03
CA ALA A 678 -21.38 23.62 50.73
C ALA A 678 -20.69 25.00 50.64
N PRO A 679 -21.38 26.12 50.95
CA PRO A 679 -20.74 27.42 51.04
C PRO A 679 -19.50 27.41 51.95
N ASN A 680 -18.48 28.19 51.59
CA ASN A 680 -17.23 28.29 52.34
C ASN A 680 -16.50 26.95 52.55
N THR A 681 -16.60 26.03 51.59
CA THR A 681 -15.97 24.70 51.65
C THR A 681 -14.85 24.60 50.62
N THR A 682 -13.66 24.20 51.08
CA THR A 682 -12.50 23.94 50.22
C THR A 682 -12.52 22.53 49.66
N THR A 683 -12.36 22.40 48.35
CA THR A 683 -12.06 21.14 47.65
C THR A 683 -10.61 21.17 47.19
N VAL A 684 -9.85 20.12 47.47
CA VAL A 684 -8.44 20.00 47.13
C VAL A 684 -8.23 18.76 46.26
N PHE A 685 -7.58 18.94 45.12
CA PHE A 685 -6.99 17.85 44.35
C PHE A 685 -5.51 17.73 44.72
N THR A 686 -5.01 16.50 44.78
CA THR A 686 -3.59 16.20 44.98
C THR A 686 -3.18 15.15 43.96
N PHE A 687 -2.04 15.34 43.30
CA PHE A 687 -1.52 14.42 42.29
C PHE A 687 0.00 14.51 42.22
N THR A 688 0.64 13.43 41.76
CA THR A 688 2.08 13.33 41.61
C THR A 688 2.45 13.27 40.13
N VAL A 689 3.39 14.12 39.73
CA VAL A 689 3.95 14.18 38.37
C VAL A 689 5.38 13.66 38.42
N SER A 690 5.74 12.78 37.48
CA SER A 690 7.10 12.29 37.28
C SER A 690 7.45 12.22 35.79
N GLY A 691 8.73 12.32 35.44
CA GLY A 691 9.22 12.30 34.06
C GLY A 691 9.51 13.68 33.45
N LEU A 692 9.28 14.77 34.20
CA LEU A 692 9.74 16.11 33.83
C LEU A 692 11.21 16.31 34.20
N ALA A 693 11.90 17.16 33.45
CA ALA A 693 13.27 17.58 33.76
C ALA A 693 13.29 18.45 35.03
N GLU A 694 14.37 18.36 35.81
CA GLU A 694 14.60 19.16 37.02
C GLU A 694 15.07 20.59 36.72
#